data_AF-A0A3F2RMM7-F1
#
_entry.id   AF-A0A3F2RMM7-F1
#
_cell.length_a   1.000
_cell.length_b   1.000
_cell.length_c   1.000
_cell.angle_alpha   90.00
_cell.angle_beta   90.00
_cell.angle_gamma   90.00
#
_symmetry.space_group_name_H-M   'P 1'
#
loop_
_entity.id
_entity.type
_entity.pdbx_description
1 polymer ?
#
loop_
_entity_poly.entity_id
_entity_poly.type
_entity_poly.pdbx_seq_one_letter_code
_entity_poly.pdbx_strand_id
1 'polypeptide(L)'
;MDEEGLGVSGDDSVPKVIEKYLTDEQTQQFMEQGVLVVPNVLTPEEVAEARRGLHNELAKYGVVSELMEDNEDLEATGQNLKKMSSTGGAGGILDLFYPSWRLKVAEHDKVFAAMTDLWEATYAHNHPDFQHPFGNFDGKRGYMYINRVCYRVPDAISKKHAAKKSRPMQRSLTPHWDCCPTKMFDSGKDTPRWRPIQCITVLTDNTEANTGGFEAVPGFHREFAAYAAEHQPGAVMEEPLTAPVRRPQVCLGDFSPLRMQEDRAVIDRYQHIGCEAGSVIFFDWRTPHANSYKHVGTIPREVIYTGFIPDTPMNRTYVREQLRRYTARLLPADHWQKDQDARVSEEFSAHHFSALATDADLEKQPKHVVVGMSGGVDSSVAALLLKRQGYRVTGVYMKNWDPSDEEGESACPVDSEYIDVQKVCEQLDIEARMVNLVQSYWNSVFEPCLEGYEEGLTPNPDILCNREIKFKAFTEYAEQIGADYVATGHYAALRAADPEVDELPPNLCAAEDDTKDQSYFLSSVNGKAFANVLFPLGDMRKTEVRRIAENEGLCTATKKDSVGICFIGKRNFADFIHQYIPRQDGHFYSVDGEMMHEHHGFTAYTVGQGARLQGMSAKWFVVGKHKSDHSVIVAEGTRHPALFSDALFSSATQFNWMAGDLPQELRKTGRMRCFYRVRYRQDLDECTISLVSNREARESASTLHDWLPEPLVCDEEGNEHQKASYLRVDFDNPQRGVTPEQALVLYRGDGLCYGGGPIAVAGKTYFEQKKPLANNVHDWHRQG
;
A
#
# COMPACT_ATOMS: atom_id res chain seq x y z
N MET A 1 39.34 -27.92 -4.76
CA MET A 1 39.21 -27.65 -6.21
C MET A 1 37.80 -27.24 -6.52
N ASP A 2 37.30 -26.05 -6.17
CA ASP A 2 37.70 -24.91 -5.32
C ASP A 2 36.36 -24.14 -5.15
N GLU A 3 35.97 -23.75 -3.92
CA GLU A 3 35.79 -22.34 -3.48
C GLU A 3 35.40 -21.37 -4.62
N GLU A 4 34.28 -20.64 -4.61
CA GLU A 4 33.89 -19.50 -3.76
C GLU A 4 32.40 -19.19 -4.11
N GLY A 5 31.47 -18.71 -3.26
CA GLY A 5 31.61 -17.86 -2.10
C GLY A 5 31.16 -16.41 -2.38
N LEU A 6 29.97 -16.14 -2.95
CA LEU A 6 29.50 -14.74 -3.15
C LEU A 6 28.00 -14.57 -2.82
N GLY A 7 27.67 -13.60 -1.96
CA GLY A 7 26.31 -13.27 -1.52
C GLY A 7 26.27 -11.90 -0.86
N VAL A 8 25.14 -11.18 -0.98
CA VAL A 8 24.78 -9.96 -0.23
C VAL A 8 23.25 -9.84 -0.08
N SER A 9 22.85 -9.27 1.06
CA SER A 9 21.60 -9.23 1.83
C SER A 9 20.36 -8.51 1.26
N GLY A 10 19.20 -9.08 1.59
CA GLY A 10 17.86 -8.51 1.46
C GLY A 10 16.78 -9.50 1.91
N ASP A 11 16.99 -10.11 3.09
CA ASP A 11 16.13 -11.06 3.83
C ASP A 11 16.12 -12.55 3.44
N ASP A 12 17.25 -13.14 2.99
CA ASP A 12 17.56 -14.59 3.14
C ASP A 12 18.97 -14.98 2.62
N SER A 13 20.01 -14.17 2.90
CA SER A 13 21.38 -14.67 2.86
C SER A 13 21.71 -15.23 4.23
N VAL A 14 22.19 -16.48 4.31
CA VAL A 14 23.10 -16.87 5.40
C VAL A 14 24.09 -15.71 5.54
N PRO A 15 24.20 -15.05 6.71
CA PRO A 15 25.15 -13.96 6.88
C PRO A 15 26.49 -14.43 6.35
N LYS A 16 27.17 -13.64 5.51
CA LYS A 16 28.60 -13.87 5.28
C LYS A 16 29.27 -13.68 6.64
N VAL A 17 29.48 -14.79 7.35
CA VAL A 17 30.36 -14.82 8.51
C VAL A 17 31.77 -14.76 7.93
N ILE A 18 32.22 -13.55 7.64
CA ILE A 18 33.60 -13.31 7.28
C ILE A 18 34.37 -13.33 8.59
N GLU A 19 35.44 -14.12 8.65
CA GLU A 19 36.40 -14.03 9.74
C GLU A 19 36.87 -12.58 9.89
N LYS A 20 37.29 -12.22 11.10
CA LYS A 20 37.81 -10.90 11.40
C LYS A 20 38.84 -10.46 10.35
N TYR A 21 38.56 -9.36 9.66
CA TYR A 21 39.34 -8.83 8.55
C TYR A 21 40.26 -7.70 9.00
N LEU A 22 39.80 -6.84 9.91
CA LEU A 22 40.60 -5.78 10.51
C LEU A 22 41.43 -6.33 11.68
N THR A 23 42.66 -5.85 11.82
CA THR A 23 43.46 -6.14 13.01
C THR A 23 42.90 -5.43 14.24
N ASP A 24 43.30 -5.88 15.43
CA ASP A 24 42.95 -5.19 16.68
C ASP A 24 43.48 -3.76 16.69
N GLU A 25 44.67 -3.52 16.15
CA GLU A 25 45.26 -2.19 16.03
C GLU A 25 44.43 -1.28 15.10
N GLN A 26 43.94 -1.80 13.97
CA GLN A 26 43.09 -1.02 13.05
C GLN A 26 41.74 -0.68 13.69
N THR A 27 41.16 -1.64 14.41
CA THR A 27 39.90 -1.45 15.12
C THR A 27 40.06 -0.40 16.23
N GLN A 28 41.11 -0.52 17.04
CA GLN A 28 41.46 0.44 18.08
C GLN A 28 41.75 1.84 17.48
N GLN A 29 42.46 1.90 16.36
CA GLN A 29 42.70 3.15 15.64
C GLN A 29 41.39 3.81 15.25
N PHE A 30 40.41 3.08 14.72
CA PHE A 30 39.10 3.64 14.41
C PHE A 30 38.37 4.13 15.67
N MET A 31 38.40 3.36 16.76
CA MET A 31 37.77 3.78 18.02
C MET A 31 38.37 5.08 18.56
N GLU A 32 39.67 5.29 18.42
CA GLU A 32 40.37 6.49 18.87
C GLU A 32 40.24 7.66 17.90
N GLN A 33 40.30 7.42 16.59
CA GLN A 33 40.41 8.47 15.57
C GLN A 33 39.10 8.75 14.85
N GLY A 34 38.11 7.85 14.93
CA GLY A 34 36.85 7.98 14.19
C GLY A 34 37.02 8.00 12.67
N VAL A 35 38.22 7.64 12.18
CA VAL A 35 38.63 7.56 10.78
C VAL A 35 39.64 6.42 10.65
N LEU A 36 39.47 5.57 9.65
CA LEU A 36 40.38 4.47 9.31
C LEU A 36 40.52 4.36 7.81
N VAL A 37 41.76 4.22 7.33
CA VAL A 37 42.06 3.87 5.94
C VAL A 37 42.47 2.42 5.90
N VAL A 38 41.77 1.62 5.11
CA VAL A 38 42.11 0.22 4.84
C VAL A 38 42.68 0.15 3.42
N PRO A 39 43.99 -0.11 3.25
CA PRO A 39 44.61 -0.18 1.94
C PRO A 39 44.30 -1.51 1.23
N ASN A 40 44.45 -1.52 -0.10
CA ASN A 40 44.39 -2.74 -0.92
C ASN A 40 43.10 -3.59 -0.74
N VAL A 41 41.96 -2.92 -0.53
CA VAL A 41 40.67 -3.60 -0.43
C VAL A 41 40.29 -4.13 -1.81
N LEU A 42 40.30 -3.26 -2.82
CA LEU A 42 40.14 -3.62 -4.22
C LEU A 42 41.51 -3.91 -4.85
N THR A 43 41.56 -4.87 -5.78
CA THR A 43 42.76 -5.11 -6.59
C THR A 43 42.94 -4.02 -7.66
N PRO A 44 44.16 -3.85 -8.20
CA PRO A 44 44.39 -2.93 -9.32
C PRO A 44 43.48 -3.19 -10.53
N GLU A 45 43.15 -4.46 -10.80
CA GLU A 45 42.25 -4.86 -11.89
C GLU A 45 40.81 -4.41 -11.62
N GLU A 46 40.31 -4.58 -10.39
CA GLU A 46 38.98 -4.14 -9.98
C GLU A 46 38.85 -2.61 -10.00
N VAL A 47 39.89 -1.91 -9.55
CA VAL A 47 39.99 -0.44 -9.69
C VAL A 47 39.90 -0.07 -11.17
N ALA A 48 40.70 -0.68 -12.04
CA ALA A 48 40.69 -0.38 -13.46
C ALA A 48 39.32 -0.68 -14.12
N GLU A 49 38.63 -1.75 -13.71
CA GLU A 49 37.28 -2.07 -14.18
C GLU A 49 36.25 -1.04 -13.74
N ALA A 50 36.24 -0.66 -12.46
CA ALA A 50 35.35 0.37 -11.93
C ALA A 50 35.55 1.71 -12.64
N ARG A 51 36.81 2.11 -12.87
CA ARG A 51 37.15 3.34 -13.60
C ARG A 51 36.67 3.31 -15.05
N ARG A 52 36.89 2.19 -15.77
CA ARG A 52 36.33 2.01 -17.12
C ARG A 52 34.82 2.13 -17.12
N GLY A 53 34.14 1.53 -16.15
CA GLY A 53 32.69 1.64 -15.98
C GLY A 53 32.22 3.08 -15.78
N LEU A 54 32.87 3.83 -14.88
CA LEU A 54 32.59 5.25 -14.65
C LEU A 54 32.79 6.07 -15.93
N HIS A 55 33.91 5.89 -16.61
CA HIS A 55 34.25 6.66 -17.82
C HIS A 55 33.29 6.35 -18.98
N ASN A 56 32.87 5.10 -19.11
CA ASN A 56 31.84 4.71 -20.08
C ASN A 56 30.49 5.38 -19.77
N GLU A 57 30.08 5.48 -18.51
CA GLU A 57 28.88 6.23 -18.13
C GLU A 57 29.04 7.71 -18.44
N LEU A 58 30.14 8.34 -18.05
CA LEU A 58 30.43 9.75 -18.36
C LEU A 58 30.32 10.04 -19.88
N ALA A 59 30.88 9.15 -20.71
CA ALA A 59 30.82 9.28 -22.16
C ALA A 59 29.38 9.27 -22.71
N LYS A 60 28.46 8.46 -22.14
CA LYS A 60 27.04 8.43 -22.54
C LYS A 60 26.35 9.78 -22.33
N TYR A 61 26.76 10.54 -21.31
CA TYR A 61 26.26 11.87 -21.03
C TYR A 61 27.05 12.99 -21.74
N GLY A 62 27.97 12.63 -22.65
CA GLY A 62 28.79 13.59 -23.39
C GLY A 62 29.79 14.33 -22.49
N VAL A 63 30.27 13.68 -21.43
CA VAL A 63 31.40 14.15 -20.62
C VAL A 63 32.68 13.53 -21.15
N VAL A 64 33.68 14.35 -21.47
CA VAL A 64 35.01 13.86 -21.85
C VAL A 64 35.73 13.42 -20.58
N SER A 65 36.05 12.13 -20.48
CA SER A 65 36.61 11.52 -19.26
C SER A 65 38.15 11.54 -19.21
N GLU A 66 38.81 11.62 -20.36
CA GLU A 66 40.27 11.74 -20.49
C GLU A 66 40.67 13.20 -20.74
N LEU A 67 40.48 14.07 -19.74
CA LEU A 67 40.63 15.53 -19.87
C LEU A 67 42.09 16.02 -20.03
N MET A 68 42.80 15.57 -21.06
CA MET A 68 44.25 15.75 -21.21
C MET A 68 44.66 16.67 -22.37
N GLU A 69 43.77 17.01 -23.31
CA GLU A 69 44.14 17.78 -24.51
C GLU A 69 43.43 19.14 -24.67
N ASP A 70 44.10 20.09 -25.34
CA ASP A 70 43.63 21.47 -25.55
C ASP A 70 42.47 21.62 -26.57
N ASN A 71 41.95 20.52 -27.14
CA ASN A 71 40.92 20.52 -28.19
C ASN A 71 39.53 19.98 -27.75
N GLU A 72 39.31 19.79 -26.45
CA GLU A 72 38.06 19.25 -25.91
C GLU A 72 37.01 20.32 -25.60
N ASP A 73 35.73 20.03 -25.83
CA ASP A 73 34.61 20.90 -25.46
C ASP A 73 34.35 20.87 -23.94
N LEU A 74 35.21 21.58 -23.20
CA LEU A 74 35.11 21.75 -21.76
C LEU A 74 33.85 22.52 -21.33
N GLU A 75 33.21 23.26 -22.25
CA GLU A 75 31.95 23.97 -21.99
C GLU A 75 30.80 22.98 -21.90
N ALA A 76 30.67 22.10 -22.90
CA ALA A 76 29.70 21.01 -22.90
C ALA A 76 29.92 20.07 -21.70
N THR A 77 31.18 19.67 -21.43
CA THR A 77 31.52 18.80 -20.30
C THR A 77 31.07 19.40 -18.96
N GLY A 78 31.38 20.69 -18.72
CA GLY A 78 30.97 21.36 -17.48
C GLY A 78 29.45 21.52 -17.33
N GLN A 79 28.70 21.65 -18.42
CA GLN A 79 27.24 21.67 -18.39
C GLN A 79 26.65 20.27 -18.14
N ASN A 80 27.20 19.23 -18.76
CA ASN A 80 26.73 17.86 -18.61
C ASN A 80 26.99 17.32 -17.20
N LEU A 81 28.16 17.59 -16.61
CA LEU A 81 28.45 17.26 -15.21
C LEU A 81 27.44 17.90 -14.23
N LYS A 82 26.96 19.12 -14.51
CA LYS A 82 25.93 19.77 -13.69
C LYS A 82 24.55 19.14 -13.84
N LYS A 83 24.23 18.62 -15.03
CA LYS A 83 22.96 17.90 -15.28
C LYS A 83 22.93 16.54 -14.59
N MET A 84 24.08 15.89 -14.50
CA MET A 84 24.24 14.62 -13.78
C MET A 84 24.28 14.77 -12.24
N SER A 85 23.98 15.96 -11.70
CA SER A 85 24.24 16.28 -10.29
C SER A 85 23.11 17.10 -9.67
N SER A 86 22.38 16.49 -8.73
CA SER A 86 21.40 17.12 -7.85
C SER A 86 21.98 18.25 -6.99
N THR A 87 23.30 18.27 -6.78
CA THR A 87 23.99 19.34 -6.04
C THR A 87 24.43 20.50 -6.94
N GLY A 88 24.08 20.48 -8.23
CA GLY A 88 24.49 21.48 -9.21
C GLY A 88 26.00 21.52 -9.43
N GLY A 89 26.68 20.39 -9.23
CA GLY A 89 28.13 20.23 -9.38
C GLY A 89 28.95 20.54 -8.12
N ALA A 90 28.32 20.65 -6.94
CA ALA A 90 29.05 20.77 -5.68
C ALA A 90 29.66 19.42 -5.27
N GLY A 91 30.91 19.45 -4.79
CA GLY A 91 31.70 18.30 -4.39
C GLY A 91 32.15 17.37 -5.53
N GLY A 92 31.72 17.64 -6.77
CA GLY A 92 31.85 16.69 -7.89
C GLY A 92 30.96 15.47 -7.74
N ILE A 93 29.85 15.58 -7.01
CA ILE A 93 28.90 14.49 -6.76
C ILE A 93 28.03 14.25 -8.00
N LEU A 94 27.92 13.00 -8.44
CA LEU A 94 27.11 12.56 -9.56
C LEU A 94 25.99 11.63 -9.07
N ASP A 95 24.79 11.83 -9.60
CA ASP A 95 23.61 11.00 -9.38
C ASP A 95 23.70 9.74 -10.27
N LEU A 96 24.68 8.88 -9.94
CA LEU A 96 24.87 7.57 -10.53
C LEU A 96 24.60 6.50 -9.47
N PHE A 97 23.48 5.78 -9.60
CA PHE A 97 22.97 4.88 -8.57
C PHE A 97 23.06 3.39 -8.91
N TYR A 98 22.51 2.97 -10.04
CA TYR A 98 22.35 1.57 -10.39
C TYR A 98 23.28 1.01 -11.48
N PRO A 99 24.35 1.67 -11.98
CA PRO A 99 25.23 1.01 -12.94
C PRO A 99 25.89 -0.23 -12.32
N SER A 100 25.93 -1.33 -13.06
CA SER A 100 26.42 -2.64 -12.56
C SER A 100 27.87 -2.59 -12.07
N TRP A 101 28.75 -1.86 -12.76
CA TRP A 101 30.15 -1.67 -12.35
C TRP A 101 30.25 -1.03 -10.96
N ARG A 102 29.30 -0.16 -10.62
CA ARG A 102 29.25 0.56 -9.36
C ARG A 102 28.67 -0.32 -8.25
N LEU A 103 27.64 -1.11 -8.55
CA LEU A 103 27.07 -2.09 -7.61
C LEU A 103 28.11 -3.15 -7.23
N LYS A 104 28.91 -3.63 -8.18
CA LYS A 104 30.03 -4.57 -7.92
C LYS A 104 31.03 -4.05 -6.87
N VAL A 105 31.34 -2.74 -6.90
CA VAL A 105 32.21 -2.12 -5.89
C VAL A 105 31.47 -1.91 -4.56
N ALA A 106 30.18 -1.58 -4.60
CA ALA A 106 29.37 -1.38 -3.41
C ALA A 106 29.16 -2.68 -2.60
N GLU A 107 29.10 -3.82 -3.27
CA GLU A 107 28.90 -5.16 -2.69
C GLU A 107 30.22 -5.87 -2.34
N HIS A 108 31.37 -5.19 -2.45
CA HIS A 108 32.67 -5.83 -2.31
C HIS A 108 32.88 -6.44 -0.91
N ASP A 109 33.20 -7.72 -0.85
CA ASP A 109 33.27 -8.52 0.39
C ASP A 109 34.17 -7.94 1.47
N LYS A 110 35.37 -7.50 1.10
CA LYS A 110 36.31 -6.91 2.06
C LYS A 110 35.83 -5.56 2.62
N VAL A 111 34.98 -4.84 1.88
CA VAL A 111 34.33 -3.60 2.38
C VAL A 111 33.31 -3.98 3.47
N PHE A 112 32.50 -5.02 3.21
CA PHE A 112 31.55 -5.53 4.18
C PHE A 112 32.26 -6.08 5.42
N ALA A 113 33.31 -6.88 5.24
CA ALA A 113 34.09 -7.46 6.32
C ALA A 113 34.64 -6.37 7.27
N ALA A 114 35.31 -5.37 6.70
CA ALA A 114 35.81 -4.22 7.46
C ALA A 114 34.69 -3.47 8.20
N MET A 115 33.57 -3.21 7.51
CA MET A 115 32.43 -2.52 8.11
C MET A 115 31.86 -3.29 9.32
N THR A 116 31.72 -4.62 9.21
CA THR A 116 31.20 -5.46 10.29
C THR A 116 32.14 -5.53 11.49
N ASP A 117 33.46 -5.59 11.28
CA ASP A 117 34.44 -5.49 12.38
C ASP A 117 34.32 -4.16 13.13
N LEU A 118 34.12 -3.06 12.40
CA LEU A 118 33.95 -1.75 13.02
C LEU A 118 32.62 -1.64 13.78
N TRP A 119 31.51 -2.15 13.27
CA TRP A 119 30.23 -2.17 14.00
C TRP A 119 30.33 -2.99 15.28
N GLU A 120 30.92 -4.18 15.21
CA GLU A 120 31.10 -5.08 16.35
C GLU A 120 31.92 -4.40 17.47
N ALA A 121 32.95 -3.64 17.11
CA ALA A 121 33.80 -2.92 18.06
C ALA A 121 33.18 -1.64 18.63
N THR A 122 32.15 -1.08 17.97
CA THR A 122 31.61 0.25 18.30
C THR A 122 30.14 0.18 18.68
N TYR A 123 29.25 0.15 17.69
CA TYR A 123 27.83 0.39 17.86
C TYR A 123 27.04 -0.87 18.25
N ALA A 124 27.49 -2.08 17.90
CA ALA A 124 26.70 -3.31 18.06
C ALA A 124 26.30 -3.61 19.52
N HIS A 125 27.17 -3.28 20.48
CA HIS A 125 27.04 -3.67 21.89
C HIS A 125 26.89 -2.48 22.86
N ASN A 126 26.29 -1.38 22.41
CA ASN A 126 26.06 -0.18 23.23
C ASN A 126 27.32 0.34 23.94
N HIS A 127 28.44 0.44 23.20
CA HIS A 127 29.69 0.97 23.75
C HIS A 127 29.47 2.41 24.30
N PRO A 128 30.07 2.78 25.45
CA PRO A 128 29.83 4.08 26.08
C PRO A 128 30.04 5.30 25.18
N ASP A 129 31.03 5.22 24.28
CA ASP A 129 31.37 6.29 23.32
C ASP A 129 30.58 6.23 21.98
N PHE A 130 29.80 5.16 21.76
CA PHE A 130 29.08 4.88 20.50
C PHE A 130 27.60 4.54 20.76
N GLN A 131 26.92 5.41 21.51
CA GLN A 131 25.52 5.20 21.93
C GLN A 131 24.51 5.43 20.80
N HIS A 132 23.41 4.68 20.83
CA HIS A 132 22.28 4.81 19.92
C HIS A 132 20.99 4.21 20.53
N PRO A 133 19.79 4.51 20.02
CA PRO A 133 18.52 4.13 20.64
C PRO A 133 17.98 2.76 20.22
N PHE A 134 18.72 2.00 19.38
CA PHE A 134 18.19 0.81 18.71
C PHE A 134 18.44 -0.51 19.47
N GLY A 135 19.04 -0.44 20.67
CA GLY A 135 19.45 -1.62 21.44
C GLY A 135 20.63 -2.37 20.80
N ASN A 136 21.06 -3.48 21.40
CA ASN A 136 22.12 -4.28 20.79
C ASN A 136 21.65 -4.86 19.44
N PHE A 137 22.56 -4.93 18.48
CA PHE A 137 22.33 -5.60 17.19
C PHE A 137 23.53 -6.47 16.83
N ASP A 138 23.34 -7.38 15.88
CA ASP A 138 24.41 -8.22 15.37
C ASP A 138 25.33 -7.39 14.46
N GLY A 139 26.53 -7.04 14.94
CA GLY A 139 27.50 -6.25 14.18
C GLY A 139 28.07 -7.00 12.97
N LYS A 140 27.80 -8.29 12.84
CA LYS A 140 28.10 -9.09 11.64
C LYS A 140 26.99 -9.08 10.60
N ARG A 141 25.91 -8.30 10.82
CA ARG A 141 24.78 -8.16 9.90
C ARG A 141 24.53 -6.72 9.51
N GLY A 142 24.32 -6.51 8.21
CA GLY A 142 23.94 -5.23 7.65
C GLY A 142 23.48 -5.37 6.21
N TYR A 143 23.10 -4.24 5.63
CA TYR A 143 22.51 -4.14 4.30
C TYR A 143 23.32 -3.23 3.39
N MET A 144 23.43 -3.56 2.11
CA MET A 144 24.05 -2.65 1.14
C MET A 144 23.29 -1.33 1.11
N TYR A 145 24.03 -0.24 1.13
CA TYR A 145 23.50 1.10 0.99
C TYR A 145 23.90 1.75 -0.33
N ILE A 146 22.91 2.03 -1.17
CA ILE A 146 23.11 2.65 -2.48
C ILE A 146 23.20 4.17 -2.30
N ASN A 147 24.35 4.74 -2.67
CA ASN A 147 24.62 6.18 -2.60
C ASN A 147 25.13 6.74 -3.95
N ARG A 148 25.94 7.80 -4.00
CA ARG A 148 26.37 8.47 -5.24
C ARG A 148 27.82 8.18 -5.61
N VAL A 149 28.26 8.68 -6.76
CA VAL A 149 29.67 8.67 -7.20
C VAL A 149 30.23 10.08 -7.10
N CYS A 150 31.55 10.24 -6.93
CA CYS A 150 32.23 11.51 -7.15
C CYS A 150 33.23 11.41 -8.30
N TYR A 151 33.13 12.38 -9.20
CA TYR A 151 34.08 12.67 -10.25
C TYR A 151 34.40 14.16 -10.18
N ARG A 152 35.57 14.51 -9.65
CA ARG A 152 35.99 15.91 -9.46
C ARG A 152 37.21 16.23 -10.29
N VAL A 153 37.10 17.21 -11.18
CA VAL A 153 38.19 17.60 -12.08
C VAL A 153 39.20 18.54 -11.39
N PRO A 154 40.48 18.54 -11.81
CA PRO A 154 41.48 19.52 -11.37
C PRO A 154 41.05 20.97 -11.52
N ASP A 155 41.50 21.84 -10.61
CA ASP A 155 41.21 23.27 -10.62
C ASP A 155 41.73 23.95 -11.90
N ALA A 156 42.85 23.47 -12.46
CA ALA A 156 43.40 23.97 -13.72
C ALA A 156 42.40 23.80 -14.88
N ILE A 157 41.73 22.64 -14.95
CA ILE A 157 40.72 22.31 -15.97
C ILE A 157 39.42 23.07 -15.68
N SER A 158 38.99 23.07 -14.42
CA SER A 158 37.81 23.82 -13.95
C SER A 158 37.92 25.32 -14.24
N LYS A 159 39.12 25.91 -14.19
CA LYS A 159 39.39 27.32 -14.52
C LYS A 159 39.45 27.60 -16.02
N LYS A 160 39.93 26.67 -16.86
CA LYS A 160 39.87 26.82 -18.34
C LYS A 160 38.42 27.02 -18.81
N HIS A 161 37.45 26.34 -18.17
CA HIS A 161 36.00 26.55 -18.38
C HIS A 161 35.50 27.94 -17.92
N ALA A 162 36.07 28.48 -16.83
CA ALA A 162 35.61 29.74 -16.21
C ALA A 162 36.03 31.02 -16.97
N ALA A 163 36.88 30.94 -17.99
CA ALA A 163 37.32 32.10 -18.77
C ALA A 163 36.17 32.83 -19.52
N LYS A 164 34.98 32.21 -19.65
CA LYS A 164 33.78 32.82 -20.27
C LYS A 164 32.66 33.21 -19.29
N LYS A 165 32.62 32.70 -18.06
CA LYS A 165 31.66 33.07 -17.00
C LYS A 165 32.31 32.91 -15.62
N SER A 166 32.08 33.85 -14.70
CA SER A 166 32.72 34.01 -13.38
C SER A 166 32.52 32.89 -12.33
N ARG A 167 32.19 31.65 -12.73
CA ARG A 167 31.93 30.53 -11.81
C ARG A 167 32.71 29.27 -12.21
N PRO A 168 33.34 28.56 -11.27
CA PRO A 168 34.09 27.33 -11.55
C PRO A 168 33.15 26.20 -12.04
N MET A 169 33.73 25.21 -12.71
CA MET A 169 33.00 24.05 -13.25
C MET A 169 32.33 23.23 -12.15
N GLN A 170 33.07 22.96 -11.07
CA GLN A 170 32.62 22.30 -9.85
C GLN A 170 33.06 23.12 -8.63
N ARG A 171 32.30 23.02 -7.53
CA ARG A 171 32.60 23.73 -6.28
C ARG A 171 32.98 22.72 -5.20
N SER A 172 33.78 23.14 -4.22
CA SER A 172 34.09 22.31 -3.06
C SER A 172 32.87 22.18 -2.15
N LEU A 173 32.80 21.06 -1.43
CA LEU A 173 31.77 20.83 -0.42
C LEU A 173 32.20 21.56 0.87
N THR A 174 31.25 22.22 1.54
CA THR A 174 31.52 22.90 2.81
C THR A 174 31.84 21.86 3.90
N PRO A 175 32.75 22.14 4.84
CA PRO A 175 32.95 21.32 6.03
C PRO A 175 31.64 21.03 6.77
N HIS A 176 31.41 19.77 7.15
CA HIS A 176 30.16 19.30 7.76
C HIS A 176 30.35 17.95 8.48
N TRP A 177 29.30 17.46 9.13
CA TRP A 177 29.14 16.07 9.56
C TRP A 177 27.77 15.53 9.13
N ASP A 178 27.57 14.21 9.21
CA ASP A 178 26.42 13.47 8.66
C ASP A 178 25.35 13.13 9.70
N CYS A 179 25.14 14.02 10.67
CA CYS A 179 24.06 13.94 11.64
C CYS A 179 23.61 15.33 12.12
N CYS A 180 22.45 15.40 12.77
CA CYS A 180 22.04 16.62 13.47
C CYS A 180 22.46 16.55 14.95
N PRO A 181 23.30 17.47 15.47
CA PRO A 181 23.78 17.43 16.85
C PRO A 181 22.66 17.54 17.91
N THR A 182 21.52 18.13 17.54
CA THR A 182 20.37 18.30 18.43
C THR A 182 19.30 17.22 18.25
N LYS A 183 19.37 16.46 17.15
CA LYS A 183 18.37 15.48 16.71
C LYS A 183 19.04 14.33 15.95
N MET A 184 19.96 13.62 16.61
CA MET A 184 20.88 12.69 15.93
C MET A 184 20.20 11.60 15.08
N PHE A 185 19.02 11.15 15.48
CA PHE A 185 18.29 10.05 14.82
C PHE A 185 17.00 10.50 14.12
N ASP A 186 16.74 11.81 14.06
CA ASP A 186 15.58 12.41 13.38
C ASP A 186 16.08 13.22 12.18
N SER A 187 16.02 12.58 11.01
CA SER A 187 16.49 13.13 9.74
C SER A 187 15.47 14.04 9.05
N GLY A 188 14.22 14.07 9.52
CA GLY A 188 13.10 14.74 8.85
C GLY A 188 12.76 14.17 7.47
N LYS A 189 13.26 12.98 7.10
CA LYS A 189 12.92 12.28 5.85
C LYS A 189 11.77 11.29 6.07
N ASP A 190 10.93 11.12 5.04
CA ASP A 190 9.80 10.16 5.06
C ASP A 190 10.26 8.72 5.28
N THR A 191 11.43 8.36 4.75
CA THR A 191 12.09 7.07 4.98
C THR A 191 13.47 7.31 5.63
N PRO A 192 13.54 7.45 6.96
CA PRO A 192 14.79 7.69 7.65
C PRO A 192 15.69 6.45 7.63
N ARG A 193 17.00 6.67 7.74
CA ARG A 193 18.01 5.61 7.83
C ARG A 193 19.09 6.03 8.82
N TRP A 194 19.77 5.05 9.40
CA TRP A 194 20.87 5.28 10.29
C TRP A 194 22.16 4.66 9.75
N ARG A 195 23.14 5.53 9.49
CA ARG A 195 24.44 5.17 8.92
C ARG A 195 25.56 5.69 9.83
N PRO A 196 25.87 4.94 10.91
CA PRO A 196 26.82 5.39 11.93
C PRO A 196 28.26 5.45 11.44
N ILE A 197 28.60 4.63 10.44
CA ILE A 197 29.91 4.59 9.79
C ILE A 197 29.72 4.85 8.30
N GLN A 198 30.44 5.84 7.82
CA GLN A 198 30.50 6.28 6.43
C GLN A 198 31.65 5.55 5.74
N CYS A 199 31.52 5.33 4.42
CA CYS A 199 32.51 4.61 3.64
C CYS A 199 32.72 5.26 2.27
N ILE A 200 34.00 5.38 1.87
CA ILE A 200 34.43 5.93 0.57
C ILE A 200 35.42 4.94 -0.04
N THR A 201 35.08 4.39 -1.20
CA THR A 201 36.02 3.57 -1.99
C THR A 201 36.77 4.44 -2.98
N VAL A 202 38.10 4.38 -2.95
CA VAL A 202 38.99 5.28 -3.69
C VAL A 202 39.42 4.64 -5.01
N LEU A 203 39.17 5.30 -6.14
CA LEU A 203 39.53 4.78 -7.47
C LEU A 203 40.76 5.48 -8.06
N THR A 204 41.15 6.64 -7.55
CA THR A 204 42.33 7.40 -7.98
C THR A 204 43.18 7.79 -6.79
N ASP A 205 44.50 7.71 -6.94
CA ASP A 205 45.44 8.09 -5.88
C ASP A 205 45.17 9.50 -5.37
N ASN A 206 45.22 9.60 -4.06
CA ASN A 206 44.99 10.84 -3.32
C ASN A 206 45.93 10.85 -2.11
N THR A 207 47.22 10.66 -2.36
CA THR A 207 48.27 10.58 -1.33
C THR A 207 48.75 11.96 -0.87
N GLU A 208 48.62 12.97 -1.74
CA GLU A 208 49.08 14.34 -1.51
C GLU A 208 47.94 15.28 -1.14
N ALA A 209 48.20 16.21 -0.21
CA ALA A 209 47.22 17.23 0.17
C ALA A 209 46.87 18.17 -1.00
N ASN A 210 45.71 18.84 -0.92
CA ASN A 210 45.21 19.77 -1.94
C ASN A 210 44.92 19.15 -3.32
N THR A 211 44.81 17.83 -3.43
CA THR A 211 44.46 17.12 -4.68
C THR A 211 42.95 16.81 -4.77
N GLY A 212 42.12 17.58 -4.05
CA GLY A 212 40.67 17.41 -4.01
C GLY A 212 40.18 16.28 -3.09
N GLY A 213 41.11 15.63 -2.39
CA GLY A 213 40.93 14.51 -1.49
C GLY A 213 40.02 14.68 -0.28
N PHE A 214 39.81 13.59 0.44
CA PHE A 214 39.06 13.58 1.71
C PHE A 214 39.89 14.23 2.83
N GLU A 215 39.25 15.09 3.60
CA GLU A 215 39.81 15.74 4.79
C GLU A 215 38.85 15.55 5.95
N ALA A 216 39.39 15.29 7.14
CA ALA A 216 38.60 15.06 8.35
C ALA A 216 39.29 15.62 9.59
N VAL A 217 38.59 15.61 10.72
CA VAL A 217 39.15 15.91 12.05
C VAL A 217 39.18 14.63 12.89
N PRO A 218 40.28 13.85 12.84
CA PRO A 218 40.40 12.64 13.63
C PRO A 218 40.19 12.89 15.14
N GLY A 219 39.45 11.98 15.77
CA GLY A 219 39.17 11.94 17.21
C GLY A 219 37.99 12.80 17.66
N PHE A 220 37.40 13.62 16.78
CA PHE A 220 36.32 14.55 17.15
C PHE A 220 35.02 13.85 17.56
N HIS A 221 34.75 12.62 17.09
CA HIS A 221 33.55 11.86 17.48
C HIS A 221 33.42 11.68 19.00
N ARG A 222 34.54 11.68 19.74
CA ARG A 222 34.59 11.65 21.22
C ARG A 222 34.25 12.98 21.87
N GLU A 223 34.51 14.08 21.18
CA GLU A 223 34.19 15.45 21.61
C GLU A 223 32.78 15.86 21.19
N PHE A 224 32.16 15.13 20.27
CA PHE A 224 30.88 15.48 19.65
C PHE A 224 29.75 15.74 20.65
N ALA A 225 29.64 14.91 21.70
CA ALA A 225 28.59 15.08 22.71
C ALA A 225 28.74 16.38 23.51
N ALA A 226 29.98 16.71 23.93
CA ALA A 226 30.28 17.96 24.62
C ALA A 226 30.05 19.16 23.70
N TYR A 227 30.53 19.06 22.45
CA TYR A 227 30.28 20.06 21.42
C TYR A 227 28.78 20.30 21.21
N ALA A 228 27.98 19.24 21.07
CA ALA A 228 26.55 19.33 20.85
C ALA A 228 25.84 20.01 22.02
N ALA A 229 26.23 19.69 23.26
CA ALA A 229 25.68 20.30 24.48
C ALA A 229 25.92 21.81 24.54
N GLU A 230 27.13 22.29 24.17
CA GLU A 230 27.46 23.72 24.13
C GLU A 230 26.67 24.52 23.08
N HIS A 231 26.11 23.85 22.07
CA HIS A 231 25.46 24.49 20.92
C HIS A 231 23.94 24.23 20.87
N GLN A 232 23.33 23.75 21.97
CA GLN A 232 21.88 23.57 22.07
C GLN A 232 21.11 24.90 22.23
N PRO A 233 19.89 25.00 21.67
CA PRO A 233 19.01 26.15 21.92
C PRO A 233 18.66 26.24 23.42
N GLY A 234 19.11 27.32 24.09
CA GLY A 234 18.83 27.55 25.52
C GLY A 234 20.01 27.30 26.47
N ALA A 235 21.19 26.93 25.97
CA ALA A 235 22.44 26.95 26.73
C ALA A 235 22.87 28.41 27.03
N VAL A 236 22.14 29.07 27.94
CA VAL A 236 22.50 30.41 28.44
C VAL A 236 23.69 30.24 29.39
N MET A 237 24.84 30.76 28.98
CA MET A 237 25.97 30.98 29.87
C MET A 237 25.63 32.13 30.83
N GLU A 238 25.76 31.87 32.13
CA GLU A 238 25.91 32.89 33.17
C GLU A 238 27.24 33.65 32.98
N GLU A 239 27.42 34.40 31.89
CA GLU A 239 28.54 35.34 31.75
C GLU A 239 28.14 36.61 30.97
N PRO A 240 28.77 37.77 31.28
CA PRO A 240 28.25 39.08 30.90
C PRO A 240 28.31 39.34 29.39
N LEU A 241 27.38 40.22 28.97
CA LEU A 241 26.97 40.69 27.64
C LEU A 241 28.06 41.23 26.67
N THR A 242 29.31 40.78 26.74
CA THR A 242 30.39 41.20 25.82
C THR A 242 30.78 40.14 24.79
N ALA A 243 30.34 38.89 24.91
CA ALA A 243 30.59 37.84 23.91
C ALA A 243 29.48 37.82 22.83
N PRO A 244 29.82 37.63 21.53
CA PRO A 244 28.82 37.54 20.47
C PRO A 244 27.89 36.35 20.70
N VAL A 245 26.58 36.61 20.62
CA VAL A 245 25.52 35.59 20.75
C VAL A 245 25.77 34.47 19.73
N ARG A 246 26.09 33.25 20.21
CA ARG A 246 26.24 32.07 19.35
C ARG A 246 24.89 31.77 18.68
N ARG A 247 24.87 31.66 17.36
CA ARG A 247 23.64 31.33 16.61
C ARG A 247 23.32 29.85 16.79
N PRO A 248 22.04 29.46 16.91
CA PRO A 248 21.66 28.05 16.92
C PRO A 248 22.19 27.30 15.69
N GLN A 249 22.46 26.01 15.85
CA GLN A 249 22.96 25.14 14.79
C GLN A 249 21.91 24.99 13.68
N VAL A 250 22.34 24.97 12.43
CA VAL A 250 21.48 24.64 11.27
C VAL A 250 21.59 23.16 10.99
N CYS A 251 20.51 22.40 11.19
CA CYS A 251 20.41 21.01 10.74
C CYS A 251 19.60 20.97 9.44
N LEU A 252 20.18 20.40 8.38
CA LEU A 252 19.54 20.19 7.08
C LEU A 252 19.28 18.69 6.88
N GLY A 253 18.43 18.13 7.74
CA GLY A 253 18.18 16.69 7.82
C GLY A 253 19.40 15.92 8.32
N ASP A 254 19.92 15.00 7.52
CA ASP A 254 21.12 14.20 7.81
C ASP A 254 22.43 15.02 7.72
N PHE A 255 22.38 16.29 7.28
CA PHE A 255 23.56 17.11 7.01
C PHE A 255 23.60 18.35 7.90
N SER A 256 24.74 18.63 8.52
CA SER A 256 24.93 19.83 9.35
C SER A 256 26.22 20.56 8.97
N PRO A 257 26.14 21.76 8.34
CA PRO A 257 27.33 22.51 7.94
C PRO A 257 28.05 23.15 9.14
N LEU A 258 29.37 23.21 9.06
CA LEU A 258 30.22 24.00 9.94
C LEU A 258 30.34 25.45 9.42
N ARG A 259 30.25 26.42 10.32
CA ARG A 259 30.37 27.85 10.04
C ARG A 259 31.77 28.34 10.43
N MET A 260 32.50 28.87 9.46
CA MET A 260 33.86 29.40 9.62
C MET A 260 34.06 30.37 10.80
N GLN A 261 33.05 31.17 11.14
CA GLN A 261 33.14 32.17 12.22
C GLN A 261 32.97 31.55 13.61
N GLU A 262 32.24 30.45 13.70
CA GLU A 262 31.80 29.86 14.97
C GLU A 262 32.60 28.60 15.29
N ASP A 263 32.91 27.81 14.26
CA ASP A 263 33.52 26.49 14.39
C ASP A 263 34.99 26.51 13.99
N ARG A 264 35.63 27.69 14.06
CA ARG A 264 37.00 27.90 13.58
C ARG A 264 37.99 26.94 14.22
N ALA A 265 37.84 26.70 15.53
CA ALA A 265 38.68 25.76 16.29
C ALA A 265 38.59 24.32 15.78
N VAL A 266 37.42 23.90 15.27
CA VAL A 266 37.24 22.58 14.65
C VAL A 266 37.83 22.58 13.25
N ILE A 267 37.55 23.63 12.46
CA ILE A 267 37.99 23.76 11.07
C ILE A 267 39.53 23.80 10.95
N ASP A 268 40.21 24.47 11.88
CA ASP A 268 41.69 24.56 11.89
C ASP A 268 42.37 23.20 12.18
N ARG A 269 41.62 22.19 12.64
CA ARG A 269 42.12 20.83 12.91
C ARG A 269 41.97 19.86 11.74
N TYR A 270 41.40 20.28 10.61
CA TYR A 270 41.22 19.42 9.44
C TYR A 270 42.57 18.93 8.91
N GLN A 271 42.63 17.63 8.63
CA GLN A 271 43.82 16.95 8.12
C GLN A 271 43.47 16.20 6.83
N HIS A 272 44.42 16.16 5.90
CA HIS A 272 44.32 15.35 4.71
C HIS A 272 44.43 13.86 5.05
N ILE A 273 43.49 13.07 4.57
CA ILE A 273 43.48 11.61 4.73
C ILE A 273 43.98 11.00 3.42
N GLY A 274 45.30 10.78 3.36
CA GLY A 274 45.99 10.30 2.17
C GLY A 274 45.84 8.80 1.95
N CYS A 275 45.60 8.38 0.71
CA CYS A 275 45.47 6.97 0.34
C CYS A 275 45.69 6.72 -1.16
N GLU A 276 46.08 5.48 -1.48
CA GLU A 276 46.23 4.99 -2.85
C GLU A 276 44.90 4.42 -3.39
N ALA A 277 44.78 4.33 -4.71
CA ALA A 277 43.65 3.70 -5.36
C ALA A 277 43.46 2.24 -4.88
N GLY A 278 42.20 1.84 -4.71
CA GLY A 278 41.82 0.55 -4.13
C GLY A 278 41.72 0.54 -2.60
N SER A 279 42.09 1.64 -1.94
CA SER A 279 41.85 1.83 -0.51
C SER A 279 40.39 2.20 -0.21
N VAL A 280 39.95 1.92 1.02
CA VAL A 280 38.63 2.32 1.53
C VAL A 280 38.79 3.11 2.81
N ILE A 281 38.12 4.27 2.86
CA ILE A 281 38.11 5.15 4.02
C ILE A 281 36.80 4.93 4.77
N PHE A 282 36.90 4.55 6.04
CA PHE A 282 35.79 4.49 6.99
C PHE A 282 35.86 5.67 7.94
N PHE A 283 34.73 6.30 8.25
CA PHE A 283 34.70 7.37 9.26
C PHE A 283 33.35 7.41 9.99
N ASP A 284 33.40 7.79 11.26
CA ASP A 284 32.21 7.97 12.09
C ASP A 284 31.37 9.15 11.57
N TRP A 285 30.05 8.99 11.50
CA TRP A 285 29.10 10.02 11.06
C TRP A 285 29.14 11.34 11.86
N ARG A 286 29.71 11.33 13.07
CA ARG A 286 29.94 12.51 13.92
C ARG A 286 31.26 13.22 13.61
N THR A 287 32.15 12.60 12.83
CA THR A 287 33.45 13.17 12.48
C THR A 287 33.27 14.29 11.44
N PRO A 288 33.72 15.52 11.73
CA PRO A 288 33.74 16.60 10.77
C PRO A 288 34.62 16.24 9.58
N HIS A 289 34.08 16.39 8.38
CA HIS A 289 34.77 16.06 7.15
C HIS A 289 34.42 17.01 6.00
N ALA A 290 35.24 16.98 4.96
CA ALA A 290 35.16 17.82 3.77
C ALA A 290 35.93 17.17 2.62
N ASN A 291 35.68 17.65 1.40
CA ASN A 291 36.65 17.47 0.32
C ASN A 291 37.55 18.69 0.28
N SER A 292 38.85 18.50 0.09
CA SER A 292 39.85 19.57 -0.02
C SER A 292 39.35 20.70 -0.90
N TYR A 293 39.48 21.94 -0.43
CA TYR A 293 38.98 23.08 -1.19
C TYR A 293 39.68 23.22 -2.56
N LYS A 294 40.96 22.83 -2.64
CA LYS A 294 41.75 22.87 -3.87
C LYS A 294 41.90 21.48 -4.49
N HIS A 295 42.08 21.46 -5.80
CA HIS A 295 42.49 20.28 -6.56
C HIS A 295 43.63 20.65 -7.52
N VAL A 296 44.87 20.64 -7.02
CA VAL A 296 46.07 21.03 -7.78
C VAL A 296 46.71 19.89 -8.57
N GLY A 297 46.15 18.68 -8.48
CA GLY A 297 46.61 17.49 -9.21
C GLY A 297 46.35 17.57 -10.71
N THR A 298 46.75 16.54 -11.44
CA THR A 298 46.64 16.44 -12.90
C THR A 298 45.57 15.47 -13.38
N ILE A 299 45.04 14.63 -12.49
CA ILE A 299 43.98 13.65 -12.79
C ILE A 299 42.72 13.99 -11.99
N PRO A 300 41.51 13.65 -12.48
CA PRO A 300 40.29 13.74 -11.70
C PRO A 300 40.35 12.88 -10.43
N ARG A 301 39.73 13.37 -9.36
CA ARG A 301 39.42 12.54 -8.19
C ARG A 301 38.18 11.71 -8.47
N GLU A 302 38.33 10.40 -8.39
CA GLU A 302 37.28 9.42 -8.61
C GLU A 302 37.10 8.60 -7.34
N VAL A 303 35.91 8.66 -6.74
CA VAL A 303 35.56 7.84 -5.59
C VAL A 303 34.10 7.39 -5.68
N ILE A 304 33.79 6.27 -5.06
CA ILE A 304 32.42 5.78 -4.94
C ILE A 304 31.99 5.91 -3.48
N TYR A 305 30.88 6.62 -3.24
CA TYR A 305 30.23 6.59 -1.95
C TYR A 305 29.38 5.32 -1.93
N THR A 306 29.78 4.38 -1.10
CA THR A 306 29.12 3.09 -0.91
C THR A 306 29.29 2.68 0.53
N GLY A 307 28.59 1.64 0.93
CA GLY A 307 28.87 0.97 2.18
C GLY A 307 27.72 0.09 2.54
N PHE A 308 27.62 -0.16 3.84
CA PHE A 308 26.56 -0.94 4.41
C PHE A 308 25.96 -0.16 5.57
N ILE A 309 24.73 -0.49 5.93
CA ILE A 309 24.03 0.02 7.11
C ILE A 309 23.71 -1.15 8.03
N PRO A 310 23.86 -1.00 9.37
CA PRO A 310 23.69 -2.12 10.29
C PRO A 310 22.23 -2.59 10.34
N ASP A 311 22.04 -3.86 10.70
CA ASP A 311 20.70 -4.42 10.86
C ASP A 311 19.98 -3.88 12.12
N THR A 312 19.26 -2.77 11.93
CA THR A 312 18.46 -2.11 12.97
C THR A 312 17.00 -1.95 12.52
N PRO A 313 16.04 -1.76 13.43
CA PRO A 313 14.64 -1.53 13.07
C PRO A 313 14.44 -0.40 12.06
N MET A 314 15.19 0.71 12.19
CA MET A 314 15.13 1.84 11.24
C MET A 314 15.64 1.43 9.85
N ASN A 315 16.77 0.73 9.80
CA ASN A 315 17.40 0.34 8.53
C ASN A 315 16.64 -0.77 7.80
N ARG A 316 15.98 -1.68 8.51
CA ARG A 316 15.08 -2.69 7.89
C ARG A 316 13.99 -2.02 7.06
N THR A 317 13.37 -0.97 7.60
CA THR A 317 12.34 -0.19 6.88
C THR A 317 12.93 0.50 5.66
N TYR A 318 14.09 1.15 5.80
CA TYR A 318 14.76 1.83 4.70
C TYR A 318 15.13 0.89 3.55
N VAL A 319 15.64 -0.30 3.87
CA VAL A 319 16.13 -1.26 2.86
C VAL A 319 14.98 -1.86 2.05
N ARG A 320 13.82 -2.11 2.66
CA ARG A 320 12.62 -2.53 1.93
C ARG A 320 12.21 -1.49 0.89
N GLU A 321 12.23 -0.23 1.27
CA GLU A 321 11.91 0.85 0.34
C GLU A 321 13.00 1.03 -0.74
N GLN A 322 14.27 0.88 -0.37
CA GLN A 322 15.38 0.87 -1.33
C GLN A 322 15.20 -0.26 -2.37
N LEU A 323 14.80 -1.46 -1.93
CA LEU A 323 14.54 -2.60 -2.81
C LEU A 323 13.34 -2.35 -3.73
N ARG A 324 12.22 -1.84 -3.17
CA ARG A 324 11.03 -1.48 -3.97
C ARG A 324 11.40 -0.47 -5.06
N ARG A 325 12.12 0.60 -4.69
CA ARG A 325 12.56 1.65 -5.62
C ARG A 325 13.54 1.13 -6.66
N TYR A 326 14.48 0.27 -6.26
CA TYR A 326 15.40 -0.39 -7.17
C TYR A 326 14.64 -1.19 -8.24
N THR A 327 13.71 -2.07 -7.82
CA THR A 327 12.90 -2.90 -8.72
C THR A 327 12.03 -2.05 -9.65
N ALA A 328 11.48 -0.95 -9.14
CA ALA A 328 10.68 0.01 -9.90
C ALA A 328 11.50 1.01 -10.74
N ARG A 329 12.84 0.98 -10.67
CA ARG A 329 13.77 1.92 -11.33
C ARG A 329 13.57 3.38 -10.92
N LEU A 330 13.17 3.60 -9.67
CA LEU A 330 13.01 4.91 -9.06
C LEU A 330 14.34 5.36 -8.43
N LEU A 331 14.55 6.67 -8.30
CA LEU A 331 15.68 7.22 -7.53
C LEU A 331 15.60 6.75 -6.06
N PRO A 332 16.72 6.57 -5.34
CA PRO A 332 16.71 6.16 -3.94
C PRO A 332 15.85 7.08 -3.04
N ALA A 333 15.25 6.51 -1.99
CA ALA A 333 14.31 7.21 -1.11
C ALA A 333 14.90 8.43 -0.38
N ASP A 334 16.22 8.42 -0.19
CA ASP A 334 16.96 9.47 0.48
C ASP A 334 17.55 10.52 -0.47
N HIS A 335 17.21 10.44 -1.77
CA HIS A 335 17.64 11.37 -2.81
C HIS A 335 17.01 12.77 -2.63
N TRP A 336 17.79 13.80 -2.96
CA TRP A 336 17.43 15.21 -2.73
C TRP A 336 16.62 15.77 -3.90
N GLN A 337 15.32 15.44 -4.01
CA GLN A 337 14.39 16.06 -4.98
C GLN A 337 12.97 16.23 -4.42
N LYS A 338 12.19 17.13 -5.04
CA LYS A 338 10.79 17.42 -4.69
C LYS A 338 9.78 16.42 -5.27
N ASP A 339 10.19 15.64 -6.28
CA ASP A 339 9.37 14.63 -6.93
C ASP A 339 9.81 13.25 -6.43
N GLN A 340 8.95 12.60 -5.64
CA GLN A 340 9.32 11.40 -4.88
C GLN A 340 9.46 10.14 -5.75
N ASP A 341 8.94 10.16 -6.99
CA ASP A 341 8.86 9.00 -7.89
C ASP A 341 9.58 9.21 -9.25
N ALA A 342 10.56 10.12 -9.29
CA ALA A 342 11.40 10.27 -10.47
C ALA A 342 12.23 8.98 -10.75
N ARG A 343 12.29 8.58 -12.02
CA ARG A 343 13.05 7.40 -12.48
C ARG A 343 14.51 7.73 -12.68
N VAL A 344 15.38 6.73 -12.52
CA VAL A 344 16.80 6.87 -12.91
C VAL A 344 16.95 7.04 -14.42
N SER A 345 17.91 7.86 -14.85
CA SER A 345 18.22 8.10 -16.27
C SER A 345 19.28 7.14 -16.83
N GLU A 346 19.91 6.34 -15.98
CA GLU A 346 20.98 5.41 -16.34
C GLU A 346 20.45 4.21 -17.14
N GLU A 347 21.31 3.62 -17.98
CA GLU A 347 21.02 2.31 -18.57
C GLU A 347 20.90 1.27 -17.45
N PHE A 348 19.66 0.89 -17.16
CA PHE A 348 19.36 -0.15 -16.19
C PHE A 348 19.99 -1.47 -16.65
N SER A 349 21.06 -1.89 -16.00
CA SER A 349 21.46 -3.27 -16.06
C SER A 349 20.49 -4.04 -15.19
N ALA A 350 19.85 -5.08 -15.74
CA ALA A 350 19.29 -6.13 -14.91
C ALA A 350 20.47 -6.83 -14.23
N HIS A 351 21.04 -6.16 -13.22
CA HIS A 351 21.96 -6.79 -12.31
C HIS A 351 21.11 -7.84 -11.60
N HIS A 352 21.32 -9.11 -11.93
CA HIS A 352 20.77 -10.20 -11.16
C HIS A 352 21.41 -10.11 -9.78
N PHE A 353 20.72 -9.47 -8.83
CA PHE A 353 20.99 -9.75 -7.42
C PHE A 353 20.84 -11.25 -7.27
N SER A 354 21.82 -11.90 -6.65
CA SER A 354 21.67 -13.28 -6.22
C SER A 354 20.36 -13.40 -5.44
N ALA A 355 19.48 -14.33 -5.83
CA ALA A 355 18.23 -14.57 -5.11
C ALA A 355 18.54 -14.95 -3.66
N LEU A 356 17.92 -14.23 -2.73
CA LEU A 356 17.97 -14.51 -1.30
C LEU A 356 16.57 -14.95 -0.87
N ALA A 357 16.45 -16.28 -0.89
CA ALA A 357 15.36 -17.17 -0.49
C ALA A 357 15.26 -18.20 -1.63
N THR A 358 15.59 -19.46 -1.36
CA THR A 358 14.75 -20.50 -1.98
C THR A 358 13.34 -20.28 -1.43
N ASP A 359 12.29 -20.58 -2.19
CA ASP A 359 10.87 -20.46 -1.79
C ASP A 359 10.55 -20.97 -0.36
N ALA A 360 11.45 -21.74 0.26
CA ALA A 360 11.40 -22.26 1.62
C ALA A 360 11.67 -21.28 2.79
N ASP A 361 12.29 -20.09 2.62
CA ASP A 361 12.63 -19.21 3.77
C ASP A 361 11.76 -17.92 3.89
N LEU A 362 11.10 -17.46 2.80
CA LEU A 362 9.97 -16.51 2.86
C LEU A 362 8.77 -17.05 3.66
N GLU A 363 8.78 -18.33 4.01
CA GLU A 363 7.82 -18.95 4.93
C GLU A 363 8.11 -18.66 6.41
N LYS A 364 9.27 -18.08 6.78
CA LYS A 364 9.70 -17.93 8.19
C LYS A 364 9.61 -16.54 8.79
N GLN A 365 9.51 -15.46 8.00
CA GLN A 365 9.06 -14.17 8.56
C GLN A 365 7.54 -14.19 8.65
N PRO A 366 6.96 -13.76 9.79
CA PRO A 366 5.51 -13.73 9.95
C PRO A 366 4.95 -12.70 8.97
N LYS A 367 4.34 -13.16 7.86
CA LYS A 367 3.78 -12.28 6.83
C LYS A 367 2.87 -11.22 7.48
N HIS A 368 2.92 -9.98 7.00
CA HIS A 368 2.17 -8.88 7.59
C HIS A 368 0.73 -8.90 7.09
N VAL A 369 -0.19 -9.04 8.03
CA VAL A 369 -1.63 -9.02 7.75
C VAL A 369 -2.27 -7.82 8.42
N VAL A 370 -2.94 -7.02 7.61
CA VAL A 370 -3.77 -5.92 8.08
C VAL A 370 -5.20 -6.41 8.21
N VAL A 371 -5.74 -6.40 9.43
CA VAL A 371 -7.10 -6.88 9.71
C VAL A 371 -8.04 -5.67 9.80
N GLY A 372 -9.04 -5.61 8.93
CA GLY A 372 -10.13 -4.64 9.05
C GLY A 372 -10.99 -4.97 10.26
N MET A 373 -10.93 -4.15 11.31
CA MET A 373 -11.61 -4.36 12.57
C MET A 373 -12.77 -3.38 12.76
N SER A 374 -13.99 -3.90 12.93
CA SER A 374 -15.21 -3.12 13.12
C SER A 374 -15.58 -2.92 14.61
N GLY A 375 -14.73 -3.37 15.53
CA GLY A 375 -15.06 -3.45 16.96
C GLY A 375 -16.09 -4.54 17.28
N GLY A 376 -16.38 -5.45 16.35
CA GLY A 376 -17.22 -6.63 16.54
C GLY A 376 -16.42 -7.91 16.82
N VAL A 377 -17.09 -8.91 17.41
CA VAL A 377 -16.49 -10.19 17.82
C VAL A 377 -15.81 -10.94 16.68
N ASP A 378 -16.36 -10.88 15.47
CA ASP A 378 -15.85 -11.61 14.30
C ASP A 378 -14.45 -11.11 13.91
N SER A 379 -14.29 -9.80 13.76
CA SER A 379 -12.98 -9.22 13.45
C SER A 379 -11.97 -9.40 14.58
N SER A 380 -12.41 -9.43 15.85
CA SER A 380 -11.54 -9.71 16.99
C SER A 380 -10.97 -11.13 16.94
N VAL A 381 -11.83 -12.12 16.68
CA VAL A 381 -11.41 -13.52 16.57
C VAL A 381 -10.57 -13.74 15.31
N ALA A 382 -10.91 -13.09 14.18
CA ALA A 382 -10.09 -13.15 12.98
C ALA A 382 -8.64 -12.67 13.23
N ALA A 383 -8.47 -11.52 13.91
CA ALA A 383 -7.15 -11.00 14.27
C ALA A 383 -6.40 -11.95 15.22
N LEU A 384 -7.09 -12.50 16.23
CA LEU A 384 -6.52 -13.49 17.14
C LEU A 384 -6.05 -14.75 16.40
N LEU A 385 -6.86 -15.30 15.49
CA LEU A 385 -6.52 -16.52 14.75
C LEU A 385 -5.30 -16.30 13.87
N LEU A 386 -5.21 -15.16 13.19
CA LEU A 386 -4.04 -14.79 12.38
C LEU A 386 -2.79 -14.59 13.25
N LYS A 387 -2.93 -13.96 14.42
CA LYS A 387 -1.81 -13.87 15.38
C LYS A 387 -1.34 -15.26 15.82
N ARG A 388 -2.27 -16.19 16.10
CA ARG A 388 -1.96 -17.59 16.47
C ARG A 388 -1.30 -18.39 15.36
N GLN A 389 -1.66 -18.11 14.11
CA GLN A 389 -1.04 -18.69 12.92
C GLN A 389 0.37 -18.13 12.66
N GLY A 390 0.82 -17.17 13.48
CA GLY A 390 2.15 -16.61 13.40
C GLY A 390 2.26 -15.50 12.37
N TYR A 391 1.18 -14.79 12.01
CA TYR A 391 1.29 -13.58 11.20
C TYR A 391 1.67 -12.37 12.06
N ARG A 392 2.35 -11.38 11.46
CA ARG A 392 2.47 -10.05 12.05
C ARG A 392 1.13 -9.36 11.80
N VAL A 393 0.39 -9.00 12.84
CA VAL A 393 -0.97 -8.46 12.67
C VAL A 393 -1.02 -6.99 13.06
N THR A 394 -1.65 -6.17 12.21
CA THR A 394 -2.06 -4.80 12.54
C THR A 394 -3.58 -4.71 12.42
N GLY A 395 -4.26 -4.31 13.48
CA GLY A 395 -5.69 -4.03 13.48
C GLY A 395 -5.96 -2.63 12.97
N VAL A 396 -6.82 -2.49 11.94
CA VAL A 396 -7.17 -1.19 11.36
C VAL A 396 -8.67 -0.97 11.44
N TYR A 397 -9.08 0.12 12.06
CA TYR A 397 -10.45 0.61 12.05
C TYR A 397 -10.65 1.60 10.90
N MET A 398 -11.69 1.37 10.10
CA MET A 398 -12.07 2.24 8.98
C MET A 398 -13.16 3.20 9.43
N LYS A 399 -12.84 4.49 9.57
CA LYS A 399 -13.85 5.53 9.77
C LYS A 399 -14.46 5.86 8.41
N ASN A 400 -15.66 5.32 8.14
CA ASN A 400 -16.36 5.45 6.86
C ASN A 400 -17.51 6.46 6.89
N TRP A 401 -17.91 6.92 8.08
CA TRP A 401 -19.03 7.83 8.26
C TRP A 401 -18.70 8.83 9.37
N ASP A 402 -19.16 10.08 9.21
CA ASP A 402 -19.04 11.09 10.26
C ASP A 402 -20.43 11.50 10.77
N PRO A 403 -20.80 11.15 12.02
CA PRO A 403 -22.09 11.51 12.59
C PRO A 403 -22.27 13.02 12.80
N SER A 404 -21.21 13.82 12.70
CA SER A 404 -21.28 15.29 12.84
C SER A 404 -22.15 15.97 11.79
N ASP A 405 -22.39 15.30 10.66
CA ASP A 405 -23.09 15.86 9.52
C ASP A 405 -24.60 15.57 9.55
N GLU A 406 -25.10 14.96 10.64
CA GLU A 406 -26.50 14.60 10.84
C GLU A 406 -27.26 15.63 11.70
N GLU A 407 -28.54 15.87 11.38
CA GLU A 407 -29.41 16.73 12.20
C GLU A 407 -29.82 16.02 13.50
N GLY A 408 -29.31 16.45 14.67
CA GLY A 408 -29.77 15.99 16.00
C GLY A 408 -28.72 16.01 17.13
N GLU A 409 -29.16 15.80 18.38
CA GLU A 409 -28.33 15.81 19.61
C GLU A 409 -27.49 14.53 19.86
N SER A 410 -27.20 13.72 18.84
CA SER A 410 -26.58 12.40 19.03
C SER A 410 -25.26 12.23 18.29
N ALA A 411 -24.21 12.93 18.73
CA ALA A 411 -22.85 12.55 18.38
C ALA A 411 -21.88 12.80 19.53
N CYS A 412 -21.56 11.75 20.30
CA CYS A 412 -20.29 11.74 21.02
C CYS A 412 -19.16 11.76 19.97
N PRO A 413 -18.15 12.63 20.06
CA PRO A 413 -17.07 12.73 19.06
C PRO A 413 -16.17 11.48 18.94
N VAL A 414 -16.36 10.49 19.81
CA VAL A 414 -15.50 9.33 19.93
C VAL A 414 -16.24 8.10 19.43
N ASP A 415 -15.70 7.49 18.38
CA ASP A 415 -16.19 6.22 17.85
C ASP A 415 -16.03 5.13 18.92
N SER A 416 -17.12 4.77 19.58
CA SER A 416 -17.13 3.70 20.59
C SER A 416 -16.62 2.37 20.03
N GLU A 417 -16.81 2.13 18.74
CA GLU A 417 -16.30 0.97 18.01
C GLU A 417 -14.78 1.01 17.88
N TYR A 418 -14.18 2.18 17.66
CA TYR A 418 -12.72 2.33 17.65
C TYR A 418 -12.12 2.08 19.04
N ILE A 419 -12.78 2.53 20.11
CA ILE A 419 -12.36 2.20 21.48
C ILE A 419 -12.33 0.68 21.68
N ASP A 420 -13.34 -0.04 21.19
CA ASP A 420 -13.36 -1.50 21.28
C ASP A 420 -12.23 -2.14 20.45
N VAL A 421 -11.92 -1.60 19.26
CA VAL A 421 -10.76 -2.04 18.46
C VAL A 421 -9.47 -1.84 19.23
N GLN A 422 -9.24 -0.66 19.81
CA GLN A 422 -8.03 -0.37 20.59
C GLN A 422 -7.88 -1.34 21.77
N LYS A 423 -8.97 -1.59 22.52
CA LYS A 423 -8.96 -2.55 23.63
C LYS A 423 -8.63 -3.96 23.16
N VAL A 424 -9.24 -4.43 22.06
CA VAL A 424 -8.93 -5.77 21.52
C VAL A 424 -7.49 -5.83 21.06
N CYS A 425 -6.98 -4.82 20.35
CA CYS A 425 -5.58 -4.79 19.91
C CYS A 425 -4.60 -4.79 21.09
N GLU A 426 -4.93 -4.09 22.17
CA GLU A 426 -4.16 -4.11 23.42
C GLU A 426 -4.19 -5.49 24.08
N GLN A 427 -5.38 -6.11 24.22
CA GLN A 427 -5.53 -7.48 24.74
C GLN A 427 -4.74 -8.50 23.92
N LEU A 428 -4.72 -8.30 22.60
CA LEU A 428 -4.03 -9.17 21.66
C LEU A 428 -2.57 -8.79 21.47
N ASP A 429 -2.03 -7.73 22.08
CA ASP A 429 -0.67 -7.22 21.86
C ASP A 429 -0.34 -7.08 20.36
N ILE A 430 -1.15 -6.29 19.66
CA ILE A 430 -1.00 -5.93 18.24
C ILE A 430 -1.20 -4.43 18.04
N GLU A 431 -0.67 -3.89 16.94
CA GLU A 431 -0.80 -2.47 16.62
C GLU A 431 -2.25 -2.13 16.22
N ALA A 432 -2.80 -1.04 16.75
CA ALA A 432 -4.08 -0.47 16.34
C ALA A 432 -3.86 0.80 15.50
N ARG A 433 -4.52 0.90 14.36
CA ARG A 433 -4.57 2.12 13.53
C ARG A 433 -6.00 2.49 13.17
N MET A 434 -6.19 3.76 12.82
CA MET A 434 -7.40 4.27 12.21
C MET A 434 -7.06 4.82 10.82
N VAL A 435 -7.92 4.54 9.85
CA VAL A 435 -7.91 5.20 8.54
C VAL A 435 -9.23 5.91 8.32
N ASN A 436 -9.18 7.14 7.81
CA ASN A 436 -10.37 7.91 7.44
C ASN A 436 -10.68 7.67 5.97
N LEU A 437 -11.83 7.04 5.70
CA LEU A 437 -12.34 6.72 4.37
C LEU A 437 -13.73 7.34 4.14
N VAL A 438 -14.13 8.34 4.94
CA VAL A 438 -15.45 9.00 4.84
C VAL A 438 -15.71 9.52 3.42
N GLN A 439 -14.73 10.21 2.82
CA GLN A 439 -14.87 10.74 1.46
C GLN A 439 -15.05 9.63 0.41
N SER A 440 -14.25 8.57 0.49
CA SER A 440 -14.35 7.43 -0.44
C SER A 440 -15.70 6.72 -0.28
N TYR A 441 -16.16 6.56 0.97
CA TYR A 441 -17.46 5.96 1.26
C TYR A 441 -18.60 6.79 0.68
N TRP A 442 -18.59 8.10 0.92
CA TRP A 442 -19.62 9.01 0.42
C TRP A 442 -19.76 8.90 -1.10
N ASN A 443 -18.65 9.08 -1.83
CA ASN A 443 -18.66 9.17 -3.29
C ASN A 443 -18.89 7.81 -3.96
N SER A 444 -18.35 6.72 -3.40
CA SER A 444 -18.35 5.41 -4.08
C SER A 444 -19.44 4.44 -3.58
N VAL A 445 -20.09 4.75 -2.47
CA VAL A 445 -21.14 3.90 -1.88
C VAL A 445 -22.42 4.67 -1.64
N PHE A 446 -22.34 5.76 -0.87
CA PHE A 446 -23.55 6.43 -0.39
C PHE A 446 -24.28 7.20 -1.49
N GLU A 447 -23.58 8.07 -2.22
CA GLU A 447 -24.13 8.86 -3.33
C GLU A 447 -24.78 7.97 -4.42
N PRO A 448 -24.13 6.91 -4.94
CA PRO A 448 -24.78 5.97 -5.87
C PRO A 448 -26.02 5.28 -5.29
N CYS A 449 -26.04 5.00 -3.98
CA CYS A 449 -27.25 4.46 -3.34
C CYS A 449 -28.38 5.49 -3.29
N LEU A 450 -28.08 6.76 -3.00
CA LEU A 450 -29.07 7.83 -3.01
C LEU A 450 -29.72 7.96 -4.39
N GLU A 451 -28.91 8.00 -5.45
CA GLU A 451 -29.40 8.02 -6.83
C GLU A 451 -30.35 6.83 -7.11
N GLY A 452 -29.95 5.62 -6.70
CA GLY A 452 -30.80 4.43 -6.84
C GLY A 452 -32.13 4.54 -6.08
N TYR A 453 -32.11 5.03 -4.84
CA TYR A 453 -33.33 5.23 -4.05
C TYR A 453 -34.24 6.31 -4.64
N GLU A 454 -33.70 7.39 -5.20
CA GLU A 454 -34.46 8.43 -5.92
C GLU A 454 -35.12 7.89 -7.19
N GLU A 455 -34.53 6.89 -7.83
CA GLU A 455 -35.14 6.14 -8.93
C GLU A 455 -36.19 5.10 -8.46
N GLY A 456 -36.40 4.99 -7.14
CA GLY A 456 -37.31 4.02 -6.53
C GLY A 456 -36.75 2.61 -6.42
N LEU A 457 -35.50 2.40 -6.81
CA LEU A 457 -34.81 1.10 -6.73
C LEU A 457 -34.48 0.77 -5.27
N THR A 458 -33.90 -0.40 -5.03
CA THR A 458 -33.43 -0.79 -3.69
C THR A 458 -31.99 -1.27 -3.76
N PRO A 459 -31.02 -0.35 -3.85
CA PRO A 459 -29.60 -0.68 -3.89
C PRO A 459 -29.13 -1.36 -2.60
N ASN A 460 -28.07 -2.15 -2.72
CA ASN A 460 -27.44 -2.82 -1.59
C ASN A 460 -26.09 -2.14 -1.23
N PRO A 461 -26.06 -1.23 -0.23
CA PRO A 461 -24.85 -0.50 0.13
C PRO A 461 -23.73 -1.38 0.68
N ASP A 462 -24.04 -2.54 1.26
CA ASP A 462 -23.02 -3.45 1.79
C ASP A 462 -22.23 -4.12 0.66
N ILE A 463 -22.86 -4.40 -0.49
CA ILE A 463 -22.19 -4.91 -1.69
C ILE A 463 -21.20 -3.88 -2.24
N LEU A 464 -21.62 -2.62 -2.34
CA LEU A 464 -20.75 -1.52 -2.79
C LEU A 464 -19.64 -1.24 -1.78
N CYS A 465 -19.94 -1.27 -0.48
CA CYS A 465 -18.94 -1.09 0.58
C CYS A 465 -17.84 -2.16 0.51
N ASN A 466 -18.19 -3.42 0.26
CA ASN A 466 -17.19 -4.45 0.05
C ASN A 466 -16.33 -4.14 -1.18
N ARG A 467 -16.96 -3.85 -2.33
CA ARG A 467 -16.26 -3.61 -3.61
C ARG A 467 -15.35 -2.38 -3.59
N GLU A 468 -15.84 -1.24 -3.12
CA GLU A 468 -15.14 0.04 -3.25
C GLU A 468 -14.32 0.43 -2.02
N ILE A 469 -14.70 -0.07 -0.84
CA ILE A 469 -14.08 0.34 0.43
C ILE A 469 -13.21 -0.79 0.96
N LYS A 470 -13.79 -1.92 1.34
CA LYS A 470 -13.04 -2.97 2.05
C LYS A 470 -12.01 -3.70 1.18
N PHE A 471 -12.25 -3.87 -0.11
CA PHE A 471 -11.35 -4.61 -1.01
C PHE A 471 -10.70 -3.72 -2.09
N LYS A 472 -10.85 -2.40 -1.97
CA LYS A 472 -10.20 -1.41 -2.84
C LYS A 472 -9.50 -0.34 -2.01
N ALA A 473 -10.21 0.64 -1.48
CA ALA A 473 -9.59 1.74 -0.71
C ALA A 473 -8.80 1.24 0.53
N PHE A 474 -9.32 0.24 1.24
CA PHE A 474 -8.64 -0.36 2.38
C PHE A 474 -7.44 -1.22 1.97
N THR A 475 -7.51 -1.92 0.84
CA THR A 475 -6.39 -2.68 0.28
C THR A 475 -5.27 -1.74 -0.15
N GLU A 476 -5.60 -0.64 -0.85
CA GLU A 476 -4.64 0.40 -1.23
C GLU A 476 -3.94 1.01 0.00
N TYR A 477 -4.70 1.26 1.08
CA TYR A 477 -4.12 1.70 2.36
C TYR A 477 -3.20 0.64 2.99
N ALA A 478 -3.62 -0.63 2.97
CA ALA A 478 -2.82 -1.73 3.52
C ALA A 478 -1.49 -1.89 2.77
N GLU A 479 -1.51 -1.77 1.44
CA GLU A 479 -0.31 -1.76 0.59
C GLU A 479 0.63 -0.59 0.93
N GLN A 480 0.08 0.62 1.14
CA GLN A 480 0.87 1.80 1.53
C GLN A 480 1.62 1.61 2.86
N ILE A 481 1.07 0.82 3.78
CA ILE A 481 1.72 0.52 5.08
C ILE A 481 2.54 -0.78 5.06
N GLY A 482 2.72 -1.39 3.89
CA GLY A 482 3.59 -2.53 3.64
C GLY A 482 3.02 -3.89 4.08
N ALA A 483 1.70 -4.06 4.01
CA ALA A 483 1.05 -5.33 4.31
C ALA A 483 1.13 -6.31 3.14
N ASP A 484 1.34 -7.60 3.45
CA ASP A 484 1.33 -8.69 2.48
C ASP A 484 -0.09 -9.17 2.21
N TYR A 485 -0.96 -9.14 3.22
CA TYR A 485 -2.37 -9.51 3.09
C TYR A 485 -3.32 -8.54 3.80
N VAL A 486 -4.53 -8.50 3.28
CA VAL A 486 -5.69 -7.92 3.95
C VAL A 486 -6.56 -9.04 4.51
N ALA A 487 -7.01 -8.88 5.75
CA ALA A 487 -7.97 -9.81 6.35
C ALA A 487 -9.20 -9.08 6.84
N THR A 488 -10.33 -9.78 6.81
CA THR A 488 -11.60 -9.29 7.36
C THR A 488 -12.31 -10.41 8.09
N GLY A 489 -13.22 -10.06 9.01
CA GLY A 489 -14.06 -11.03 9.72
C GLY A 489 -15.24 -11.58 8.90
N HIS A 490 -15.12 -11.66 7.56
CA HIS A 490 -16.21 -12.21 6.73
C HIS A 490 -16.28 -13.73 6.83
N TYR A 491 -17.50 -14.24 6.86
CA TYR A 491 -17.79 -15.67 6.70
C TYR A 491 -17.88 -15.99 5.22
N ALA A 492 -16.73 -16.25 4.60
CA ALA A 492 -16.61 -16.78 3.24
C ALA A 492 -15.28 -17.53 3.14
N ALA A 493 -15.15 -18.45 2.20
CA ALA A 493 -13.91 -19.18 2.00
C ALA A 493 -13.24 -18.74 0.69
N LEU A 494 -11.92 -18.59 0.71
CA LEU A 494 -11.10 -18.49 -0.50
C LEU A 494 -10.37 -19.81 -0.66
N ARG A 495 -10.54 -20.44 -1.82
CA ARG A 495 -9.88 -21.71 -2.19
C ARG A 495 -8.96 -21.48 -3.37
N ALA A 496 -7.86 -22.23 -3.44
CA ALA A 496 -6.97 -22.17 -4.58
C ALA A 496 -7.74 -22.45 -5.89
N ALA A 497 -7.34 -21.75 -6.96
CA ALA A 497 -7.79 -22.07 -8.31
C ALA A 497 -7.23 -23.42 -8.77
N ASP A 498 -7.68 -23.89 -9.93
CA ASP A 498 -7.16 -25.12 -10.55
C ASP A 498 -5.63 -25.00 -10.76
N PRO A 499 -4.81 -25.90 -10.19
CA PRO A 499 -3.35 -25.81 -10.26
C PRO A 499 -2.77 -25.97 -11.67
N GLU A 500 -3.56 -26.39 -12.67
CA GLU A 500 -3.10 -26.53 -14.06
C GLU A 500 -3.07 -25.21 -14.85
N VAL A 501 -3.56 -24.10 -14.28
CA VAL A 501 -3.61 -22.79 -14.95
C VAL A 501 -2.95 -21.72 -14.08
N ASP A 502 -1.75 -21.30 -14.45
CA ASP A 502 -1.05 -20.17 -13.82
C ASP A 502 -1.90 -18.88 -13.91
N GLU A 503 -1.81 -18.03 -12.88
CA GLU A 503 -2.42 -16.68 -12.76
C GLU A 503 -3.95 -16.58 -12.49
N LEU A 504 -4.67 -17.67 -12.23
CA LEU A 504 -6.09 -17.56 -11.86
C LEU A 504 -6.30 -17.01 -10.42
N PRO A 505 -7.26 -16.08 -10.22
CA PRO A 505 -7.61 -15.62 -8.87
C PRO A 505 -8.19 -16.77 -8.02
N PRO A 506 -8.06 -16.71 -6.69
CA PRO A 506 -8.66 -17.71 -5.82
C PRO A 506 -10.19 -17.76 -5.99
N ASN A 507 -10.74 -18.96 -5.87
CA ASN A 507 -12.17 -19.20 -5.92
C ASN A 507 -12.84 -18.70 -4.64
N LEU A 508 -13.79 -17.78 -4.78
CA LEU A 508 -14.71 -17.43 -3.71
C LEU A 508 -15.73 -18.56 -3.51
N CYS A 509 -15.82 -19.07 -2.29
CA CYS A 509 -16.75 -20.12 -1.90
C CYS A 509 -17.63 -19.68 -0.73
N ALA A 510 -18.84 -20.24 -0.66
CA ALA A 510 -19.72 -20.11 0.49
C ALA A 510 -19.01 -20.59 1.77
N ALA A 511 -19.33 -19.95 2.90
CA ALA A 511 -18.83 -20.38 4.22
C ALA A 511 -19.43 -21.73 4.66
N GLU A 512 -18.77 -22.37 5.63
CA GLU A 512 -19.30 -23.58 6.28
C GLU A 512 -20.63 -23.31 7.01
N ASP A 513 -20.76 -22.13 7.63
CA ASP A 513 -22.00 -21.69 8.29
C ASP A 513 -22.95 -21.06 7.28
N ASP A 514 -23.86 -21.89 6.74
CA ASP A 514 -24.89 -21.47 5.79
C ASP A 514 -25.76 -20.31 6.29
N THR A 515 -25.98 -20.21 7.60
CA THR A 515 -26.79 -19.14 8.21
C THR A 515 -26.07 -17.79 8.24
N LYS A 516 -24.74 -17.80 8.07
CA LYS A 516 -23.86 -16.62 8.15
C LYS A 516 -23.03 -16.39 6.89
N ASP A 517 -23.05 -17.29 5.91
CA ASP A 517 -22.32 -17.18 4.65
C ASP A 517 -22.51 -15.81 3.98
N GLN A 518 -21.43 -15.03 3.94
CA GLN A 518 -21.35 -13.68 3.39
C GLN A 518 -20.78 -13.62 1.97
N SER A 519 -20.55 -14.76 1.30
CA SER A 519 -20.14 -14.79 -0.12
C SER A 519 -21.07 -13.95 -1.02
N TYR A 520 -22.36 -13.83 -0.68
CA TYR A 520 -23.34 -12.99 -1.37
C TYR A 520 -22.93 -11.51 -1.43
N PHE A 521 -22.36 -10.95 -0.35
CA PHE A 521 -21.94 -9.55 -0.33
C PHE A 521 -20.59 -9.31 -1.03
N LEU A 522 -19.84 -10.38 -1.25
CA LEU A 522 -18.52 -10.37 -1.88
C LEU A 522 -18.59 -10.63 -3.40
N SER A 523 -19.78 -10.97 -3.92
CA SER A 523 -19.99 -11.39 -5.31
C SER A 523 -19.66 -10.32 -6.37
N SER A 524 -19.61 -9.05 -5.98
CA SER A 524 -19.30 -7.92 -6.86
C SER A 524 -17.83 -7.50 -6.83
N VAL A 525 -17.05 -8.04 -5.90
CA VAL A 525 -15.62 -7.76 -5.77
C VAL A 525 -14.89 -8.44 -6.92
N ASN A 526 -13.98 -7.72 -7.57
CA ASN A 526 -13.16 -8.31 -8.64
C ASN A 526 -12.35 -9.48 -8.06
N GLY A 527 -12.45 -10.67 -8.67
CA GLY A 527 -11.77 -11.87 -8.16
C GLY A 527 -10.26 -11.69 -7.97
N LYS A 528 -9.60 -10.86 -8.79
CA LYS A 528 -8.17 -10.53 -8.64
C LYS A 528 -7.85 -9.82 -7.33
N ALA A 529 -8.78 -9.06 -6.78
CA ALA A 529 -8.60 -8.39 -5.49
C ALA A 529 -8.47 -9.38 -4.32
N PHE A 530 -8.91 -10.64 -4.50
CA PHE A 530 -8.79 -11.67 -3.47
C PHE A 530 -7.43 -12.37 -3.43
N ALA A 531 -6.51 -12.09 -4.37
CA ALA A 531 -5.21 -12.75 -4.42
C ALA A 531 -4.42 -12.62 -3.09
N ASN A 532 -4.53 -11.47 -2.44
CA ASN A 532 -3.86 -11.16 -1.17
C ASN A 532 -4.86 -10.95 -0.03
N VAL A 533 -5.99 -11.67 -0.04
CA VAL A 533 -7.04 -11.55 0.99
C VAL A 533 -7.15 -12.83 1.81
N LEU A 534 -7.41 -12.68 3.11
CA LEU A 534 -7.67 -13.78 4.04
C LEU A 534 -9.06 -13.66 4.69
N PHE A 535 -9.78 -14.77 4.75
CA PHE A 535 -11.04 -14.90 5.51
C PHE A 535 -10.90 -15.98 6.59
N PRO A 536 -10.40 -15.64 7.78
CA PRO A 536 -10.08 -16.63 8.82
C PRO A 536 -11.29 -17.39 9.38
N LEU A 537 -12.51 -16.92 9.10
CA LEU A 537 -13.75 -17.47 9.67
C LEU A 537 -14.57 -18.30 8.66
N GLY A 538 -14.09 -18.47 7.42
CA GLY A 538 -14.84 -19.15 6.36
C GLY A 538 -15.22 -20.60 6.68
N ASP A 539 -14.38 -21.28 7.46
CA ASP A 539 -14.51 -22.69 7.87
C ASP A 539 -14.96 -22.83 9.33
N MET A 540 -15.73 -21.85 9.82
CA MET A 540 -16.14 -21.81 11.22
C MET A 540 -17.61 -21.46 11.35
N ARG A 541 -18.26 -22.08 12.33
CA ARG A 541 -19.60 -21.69 12.76
C ARG A 541 -19.53 -20.49 13.68
N LYS A 542 -20.53 -19.60 13.60
CA LYS A 542 -20.61 -18.42 14.47
C LYS A 542 -20.61 -18.76 15.96
N THR A 543 -21.20 -19.90 16.32
CA THR A 543 -21.21 -20.42 17.69
C THR A 543 -19.81 -20.74 18.20
N GLU A 544 -18.94 -21.25 17.33
CA GLU A 544 -17.54 -21.52 17.66
C GLU A 544 -16.73 -20.24 17.80
N VAL A 545 -16.93 -19.27 16.90
CA VAL A 545 -16.29 -17.95 16.97
C VAL A 545 -16.59 -17.26 18.31
N ARG A 546 -17.86 -17.27 18.75
CA ARG A 546 -18.24 -16.73 20.07
C ARG A 546 -17.57 -17.46 21.23
N ARG A 547 -17.54 -18.80 21.18
CA ARG A 547 -16.86 -19.61 22.20
C ARG A 547 -15.36 -19.29 22.31
N ILE A 548 -14.68 -19.06 21.17
CA ILE A 548 -13.26 -18.67 21.18
C ILE A 548 -13.10 -17.30 21.84
N ALA A 549 -13.93 -16.32 21.47
CA ALA A 549 -13.86 -14.99 22.08
C ALA A 549 -14.09 -15.02 23.60
N GLU A 550 -15.04 -15.84 24.07
CA GLU A 550 -15.33 -16.03 25.50
C GLU A 550 -14.14 -16.69 26.23
N ASN A 551 -13.57 -17.76 25.67
CA ASN A 551 -12.45 -18.47 26.26
C ASN A 551 -11.19 -17.59 26.40
N GLU A 552 -10.96 -16.69 25.45
CA GLU A 552 -9.84 -15.75 25.47
C GLU A 552 -10.13 -14.47 26.26
N GLY A 553 -11.35 -14.32 26.80
CA GLY A 553 -11.73 -13.14 27.55
C GLY A 553 -11.72 -11.84 26.73
N LEU A 554 -11.97 -11.92 25.42
CA LEU A 554 -12.03 -10.73 24.56
C LEU A 554 -13.17 -9.81 25.00
N CYS A 555 -12.92 -8.51 25.06
CA CYS A 555 -13.93 -7.53 25.50
C CYS A 555 -15.18 -7.50 24.59
N THR A 556 -15.06 -7.99 23.35
CA THR A 556 -16.13 -8.08 22.36
C THR A 556 -16.94 -9.38 22.41
N ALA A 557 -16.58 -10.36 23.26
CA ALA A 557 -17.19 -11.69 23.29
C ALA A 557 -18.73 -11.67 23.42
N THR A 558 -19.25 -10.84 24.33
CA THR A 558 -20.69 -10.70 24.59
C THR A 558 -21.37 -9.65 23.71
N LYS A 559 -20.64 -9.00 22.79
CA LYS A 559 -21.19 -7.96 21.91
C LYS A 559 -22.17 -8.60 20.91
N LYS A 560 -23.32 -7.96 20.73
CA LYS A 560 -24.31 -8.37 19.72
C LYS A 560 -23.79 -8.05 18.33
N ASP A 561 -24.14 -8.87 17.35
CA ASP A 561 -23.84 -8.58 15.95
C ASP A 561 -24.52 -7.27 15.55
N SER A 562 -23.83 -6.46 14.75
CA SER A 562 -24.44 -5.28 14.12
C SER A 562 -25.53 -5.75 13.17
N VAL A 563 -26.71 -5.13 13.28
CA VAL A 563 -27.87 -5.40 12.43
C VAL A 563 -28.21 -4.13 11.66
N GLY A 564 -28.60 -4.26 10.40
CA GLY A 564 -28.85 -3.14 9.50
C GLY A 564 -27.64 -2.74 8.66
N ILE A 565 -27.82 -1.73 7.82
CA ILE A 565 -26.78 -1.17 6.95
C ILE A 565 -25.69 -0.56 7.84
N CYS A 566 -24.42 -0.85 7.53
CA CYS A 566 -23.26 -0.64 8.41
C CYS A 566 -23.19 0.75 9.10
N PHE A 567 -23.58 1.83 8.44
CA PHE A 567 -23.50 3.20 8.97
C PHE A 567 -24.81 3.68 9.59
N ILE A 568 -25.97 3.21 9.12
CA ILE A 568 -27.29 3.59 9.67
C ILE A 568 -27.44 3.06 11.11
N GLY A 569 -26.82 1.92 11.41
CA GLY A 569 -26.89 1.31 12.73
C GLY A 569 -28.33 0.96 13.12
N LYS A 570 -28.80 1.44 14.28
CA LYS A 570 -30.13 1.12 14.83
C LYS A 570 -31.24 2.10 14.42
N ARG A 571 -30.94 3.07 13.55
CA ARG A 571 -31.89 4.13 13.15
C ARG A 571 -32.97 3.57 12.23
N ASN A 572 -34.11 4.26 12.17
CA ASN A 572 -35.16 3.94 11.21
C ASN A 572 -34.69 4.36 9.80
N PHE A 573 -34.72 3.42 8.86
CA PHE A 573 -34.24 3.65 7.49
C PHE A 573 -35.01 4.78 6.78
N ALA A 574 -36.34 4.84 6.92
CA ALA A 574 -37.17 5.85 6.26
C ALA A 574 -36.87 7.25 6.81
N ASP A 575 -36.71 7.39 8.13
CA ASP A 575 -36.37 8.67 8.75
C ASP A 575 -34.95 9.12 8.37
N PHE A 576 -34.02 8.16 8.25
CA PHE A 576 -32.64 8.43 7.85
C PHE A 576 -32.54 8.89 6.39
N ILE A 577 -33.15 8.16 5.45
CA ILE A 577 -33.02 8.46 4.02
C ILE A 577 -33.66 9.82 3.67
N HIS A 578 -34.72 10.22 4.40
CA HIS A 578 -35.40 11.50 4.20
C HIS A 578 -34.64 12.73 4.70
N GLN A 579 -33.49 12.55 5.34
CA GLN A 579 -32.54 13.65 5.61
C GLN A 579 -31.77 14.05 4.34
N TYR A 580 -31.67 13.15 3.36
CA TYR A 580 -30.90 13.35 2.13
C TYR A 580 -31.79 13.47 0.89
N ILE A 581 -32.86 12.67 0.82
CA ILE A 581 -33.80 12.65 -0.30
C ILE A 581 -35.12 13.30 0.14
N PRO A 582 -35.61 14.34 -0.56
CA PRO A 582 -36.91 14.94 -0.27
C PRO A 582 -38.01 13.89 -0.22
N ARG A 583 -38.90 14.02 0.76
CA ARG A 583 -40.02 13.10 0.92
C ARG A 583 -40.94 13.12 -0.31
N GLN A 584 -41.12 11.96 -0.92
CA GLN A 584 -41.98 11.78 -2.08
C GLN A 584 -43.25 11.03 -1.66
N ASP A 585 -44.31 11.80 -1.36
CA ASP A 585 -45.60 11.25 -0.95
C ASP A 585 -46.39 10.80 -2.19
N GLY A 586 -47.24 9.80 -2.01
CA GLY A 586 -47.97 9.13 -3.10
C GLY A 586 -49.10 8.26 -2.57
N HIS A 587 -49.67 7.43 -3.44
CA HIS A 587 -50.78 6.55 -3.09
C HIS A 587 -50.41 5.08 -3.33
N PHE A 588 -50.94 4.23 -2.46
CA PHE A 588 -51.01 2.81 -2.73
C PHE A 588 -52.12 2.52 -3.75
N TYR A 589 -51.84 1.66 -4.71
CA TYR A 589 -52.84 1.14 -5.64
C TYR A 589 -52.88 -0.39 -5.53
N SER A 590 -54.06 -0.99 -5.58
CA SER A 590 -54.16 -2.44 -5.75
C SER A 590 -53.61 -2.82 -7.13
N VAL A 591 -53.18 -4.08 -7.27
CA VAL A 591 -52.73 -4.63 -8.56
C VAL A 591 -53.82 -4.58 -9.66
N ASP A 592 -55.09 -4.43 -9.28
CA ASP A 592 -56.23 -4.25 -10.17
C ASP A 592 -56.48 -2.77 -10.55
N GLY A 593 -55.66 -1.84 -10.03
CA GLY A 593 -55.72 -0.42 -10.33
C GLY A 593 -56.62 0.42 -9.41
N GLU A 594 -57.09 -0.14 -8.29
CA GLU A 594 -57.89 0.59 -7.32
C GLU A 594 -57.00 1.44 -6.41
N MET A 595 -57.24 2.74 -6.34
CA MET A 595 -56.54 3.63 -5.40
C MET A 595 -56.95 3.31 -3.96
N MET A 596 -55.96 3.12 -3.09
CA MET A 596 -56.13 2.72 -1.69
C MET A 596 -55.77 3.87 -0.73
N HIS A 597 -54.74 3.69 0.10
CA HIS A 597 -54.31 4.65 1.11
C HIS A 597 -53.17 5.54 0.61
N GLU A 598 -53.02 6.72 1.19
CA GLU A 598 -51.81 7.55 1.02
C GLU A 598 -50.61 6.90 1.73
N HIS A 599 -49.42 7.09 1.17
CA HIS A 599 -48.16 6.79 1.82
C HIS A 599 -47.24 8.00 1.85
N HIS A 600 -46.39 8.03 2.86
CA HIS A 600 -45.53 9.19 3.10
C HIS A 600 -44.05 8.86 2.86
N GLY A 601 -43.67 8.56 1.62
CA GLY A 601 -42.27 8.22 1.27
C GLY A 601 -42.13 7.03 0.31
N PHE A 602 -42.19 7.30 -1.00
CA PHE A 602 -42.00 6.35 -2.10
C PHE A 602 -40.68 5.57 -2.03
N THR A 603 -39.59 6.24 -1.67
CA THR A 603 -38.24 5.65 -1.62
C THR A 603 -38.07 4.62 -0.49
N ALA A 604 -38.94 4.65 0.53
CA ALA A 604 -38.90 3.73 1.67
C ALA A 604 -39.55 2.36 1.41
N TYR A 605 -40.14 2.16 0.21
CA TYR A 605 -40.82 0.92 -0.15
C TYR A 605 -40.00 0.05 -1.11
N THR A 606 -39.96 -1.25 -0.83
CA THR A 606 -39.27 -2.28 -1.63
C THR A 606 -40.24 -3.39 -2.04
N VAL A 607 -40.06 -3.94 -3.25
CA VAL A 607 -40.84 -5.08 -3.74
C VAL A 607 -40.77 -6.27 -2.78
N GLY A 608 -41.93 -6.81 -2.43
CA GLY A 608 -42.11 -7.90 -1.47
C GLY A 608 -42.24 -7.46 -0.01
N GLN A 609 -42.03 -6.17 0.32
CA GLN A 609 -42.25 -5.61 1.66
C GLN A 609 -43.74 -5.58 2.00
N GLY A 610 -44.08 -5.82 3.27
CA GLY A 610 -45.44 -5.61 3.75
C GLY A 610 -45.77 -4.11 3.81
N ALA A 611 -46.83 -3.68 3.12
CA ALA A 611 -47.23 -2.28 3.00
C ALA A 611 -47.87 -1.70 4.29
N ARG A 612 -48.27 -2.57 5.24
CA ARG A 612 -48.85 -2.20 6.55
C ARG A 612 -49.99 -1.18 6.46
N LEU A 613 -50.91 -1.38 5.52
CA LEU A 613 -52.09 -0.53 5.32
C LEU A 613 -52.96 -0.49 6.58
N GLN A 614 -53.24 0.72 7.09
CA GLN A 614 -54.02 0.90 8.31
C GLN A 614 -55.49 0.52 8.09
N GLY A 615 -56.09 -0.18 9.07
CA GLY A 615 -57.51 -0.53 9.03
C GLY A 615 -57.87 -1.75 8.17
N MET A 616 -56.88 -2.40 7.53
CA MET A 616 -57.11 -3.64 6.77
C MET A 616 -56.82 -4.89 7.60
N SER A 617 -57.73 -5.86 7.56
CA SER A 617 -57.56 -7.15 8.25
C SER A 617 -56.58 -8.08 7.53
N ALA A 618 -56.47 -7.95 6.20
CA ALA A 618 -55.54 -8.72 5.38
C ALA A 618 -54.16 -8.06 5.31
N LYS A 619 -53.11 -8.87 5.13
CA LYS A 619 -51.75 -8.38 4.90
C LYS A 619 -51.56 -8.04 3.44
N TRP A 620 -51.10 -6.84 3.15
CA TRP A 620 -50.79 -6.35 1.80
C TRP A 620 -49.29 -6.23 1.59
N PHE A 621 -48.85 -6.52 0.36
CA PHE A 621 -47.44 -6.53 -0.01
C PHE A 621 -47.20 -5.69 -1.25
N VAL A 622 -46.08 -4.97 -1.28
CA VAL A 622 -45.64 -4.20 -2.44
C VAL A 622 -45.27 -5.16 -3.58
N VAL A 623 -45.88 -4.98 -4.75
CA VAL A 623 -45.66 -5.75 -5.98
C VAL A 623 -45.15 -4.89 -7.12
N GLY A 624 -45.23 -3.56 -7.00
CA GLY A 624 -44.98 -2.61 -8.09
C GLY A 624 -44.64 -1.22 -7.57
N LYS A 625 -43.94 -0.41 -8.38
CA LYS A 625 -43.62 0.99 -8.08
C LYS A 625 -43.54 1.82 -9.37
N HIS A 626 -44.24 2.93 -9.42
CA HIS A 626 -44.15 3.91 -10.51
C HIS A 626 -43.56 5.22 -9.97
N LYS A 627 -42.44 5.64 -10.54
CA LYS A 627 -41.74 6.87 -10.14
C LYS A 627 -42.49 8.10 -10.63
N SER A 628 -43.09 8.05 -11.82
CA SER A 628 -43.69 9.23 -12.47
C SER A 628 -44.75 9.94 -11.63
N ASP A 629 -45.51 9.20 -10.82
CA ASP A 629 -46.55 9.68 -9.92
C ASP A 629 -46.36 9.22 -8.46
N HIS A 630 -45.20 8.66 -8.15
CA HIS A 630 -44.84 8.06 -6.87
C HIS A 630 -45.82 6.98 -6.37
N SER A 631 -46.51 6.28 -7.27
CA SER A 631 -47.45 5.21 -6.91
C SER A 631 -46.75 3.93 -6.44
N VAL A 632 -47.30 3.29 -5.40
CA VAL A 632 -46.85 1.98 -4.90
C VAL A 632 -47.94 0.94 -5.11
N ILE A 633 -47.68 -0.05 -5.97
CA ILE A 633 -48.65 -1.10 -6.27
C ILE A 633 -48.57 -2.20 -5.22
N VAL A 634 -49.70 -2.63 -4.70
CA VAL A 634 -49.83 -3.63 -3.64
C VAL A 634 -50.80 -4.75 -4.00
N ALA A 635 -50.58 -5.92 -3.43
CA ALA A 635 -51.48 -7.05 -3.56
C ALA A 635 -51.76 -7.73 -2.22
N GLU A 636 -52.95 -8.34 -2.11
CA GLU A 636 -53.40 -9.01 -0.90
C GLU A 636 -52.77 -10.40 -0.75
N GLY A 637 -52.23 -10.67 0.44
CA GLY A 637 -51.72 -11.98 0.83
C GLY A 637 -50.28 -12.24 0.42
N THR A 638 -49.61 -13.14 1.15
CA THR A 638 -48.18 -13.46 0.93
C THR A 638 -47.92 -14.22 -0.37
N ARG A 639 -48.97 -14.82 -0.95
CA ARG A 639 -48.94 -15.74 -2.08
C ARG A 639 -49.61 -15.20 -3.34
N HIS A 640 -49.81 -13.89 -3.42
CA HIS A 640 -50.43 -13.28 -4.59
C HIS A 640 -49.57 -13.53 -5.85
N PRO A 641 -50.15 -13.94 -7.00
CA PRO A 641 -49.39 -14.21 -8.24
C PRO A 641 -48.49 -13.05 -8.70
N ALA A 642 -48.87 -11.80 -8.41
CA ALA A 642 -48.07 -10.61 -8.74
C ALA A 642 -46.75 -10.50 -7.94
N LEU A 643 -46.57 -11.31 -6.88
CA LEU A 643 -45.31 -11.37 -6.16
C LEU A 643 -44.32 -12.36 -6.78
N PHE A 644 -44.72 -13.22 -7.72
CA PHE A 644 -43.88 -14.33 -8.19
C PHE A 644 -43.51 -14.17 -9.66
N SER A 645 -42.25 -14.44 -9.99
CA SER A 645 -41.73 -14.48 -11.36
C SER A 645 -40.91 -15.74 -11.60
N ASP A 646 -40.93 -16.26 -12.83
CA ASP A 646 -40.09 -17.40 -13.25
C ASP A 646 -38.71 -16.98 -13.74
N ALA A 647 -38.48 -15.68 -13.94
CA ALA A 647 -37.22 -15.20 -14.48
C ALA A 647 -36.83 -13.82 -13.96
N LEU A 648 -35.55 -13.49 -14.13
CA LEU A 648 -35.03 -12.13 -14.01
C LEU A 648 -33.95 -11.86 -15.05
N PHE A 649 -33.57 -10.59 -15.14
CA PHE A 649 -32.52 -10.13 -16.03
C PHE A 649 -31.48 -9.33 -15.25
N SER A 650 -30.21 -9.64 -15.48
CA SER A 650 -29.04 -8.88 -15.00
C SER A 650 -28.28 -8.35 -16.21
N SER A 651 -27.72 -7.15 -16.11
CA SER A 651 -26.82 -6.65 -17.16
C SER A 651 -25.59 -7.55 -17.25
N ALA A 652 -25.25 -8.03 -18.45
CA ALA A 652 -24.08 -8.89 -18.65
C ALA A 652 -22.76 -8.10 -18.55
N THR A 653 -22.80 -6.77 -18.75
CA THR A 653 -21.62 -5.89 -18.62
C THR A 653 -21.34 -5.51 -17.18
N GLN A 654 -22.38 -5.37 -16.35
CA GLN A 654 -22.25 -5.07 -14.91
C GLN A 654 -22.10 -6.33 -14.06
N PHE A 655 -22.35 -7.53 -14.62
CA PHE A 655 -22.15 -8.77 -13.91
C PHE A 655 -20.65 -9.06 -13.73
N ASN A 656 -20.21 -9.13 -12.49
CA ASN A 656 -18.84 -9.45 -12.13
C ASN A 656 -18.66 -10.97 -12.10
N TRP A 657 -17.89 -11.52 -13.04
CA TRP A 657 -17.47 -12.92 -13.03
C TRP A 657 -16.21 -13.07 -12.18
N MET A 658 -16.22 -13.95 -11.18
CA MET A 658 -15.10 -14.13 -10.26
C MET A 658 -13.82 -14.59 -10.97
N ALA A 659 -13.96 -15.45 -11.98
CA ALA A 659 -12.85 -15.90 -12.81
C ALA A 659 -12.39 -14.86 -13.85
N GLY A 660 -13.03 -13.69 -13.93
CA GLY A 660 -12.74 -12.62 -14.89
C GLY A 660 -13.40 -12.79 -16.27
N ASP A 661 -13.74 -14.02 -16.66
CA ASP A 661 -14.37 -14.35 -17.93
C ASP A 661 -15.69 -15.11 -17.75
N LEU A 662 -16.53 -15.12 -18.79
CA LEU A 662 -17.73 -15.95 -18.82
C LEU A 662 -17.37 -17.45 -18.69
N PRO A 663 -18.14 -18.22 -17.90
CA PRO A 663 -17.98 -19.66 -17.80
C PRO A 663 -17.97 -20.34 -19.17
N GLN A 664 -17.07 -21.32 -19.34
CA GLN A 664 -16.84 -21.97 -20.63
C GLN A 664 -18.10 -22.65 -21.18
N GLU A 665 -18.93 -23.24 -20.31
CA GLU A 665 -20.22 -23.85 -20.68
C GLU A 665 -21.18 -22.82 -21.27
N LEU A 666 -21.34 -21.67 -20.59
CA LEU A 666 -22.16 -20.56 -21.05
C LEU A 666 -21.64 -20.01 -22.38
N ARG A 667 -20.31 -19.87 -22.53
CA ARG A 667 -19.67 -19.39 -23.76
C ARG A 667 -19.87 -20.33 -24.95
N LYS A 668 -19.81 -21.65 -24.72
CA LYS A 668 -19.90 -22.68 -25.78
C LYS A 668 -21.34 -22.99 -26.17
N THR A 669 -22.25 -23.05 -25.20
CA THR A 669 -23.61 -23.56 -25.42
C THR A 669 -24.68 -22.47 -25.37
N GLY A 670 -24.33 -21.26 -24.94
CA GLY A 670 -25.26 -20.14 -24.74
C GLY A 670 -26.16 -20.29 -23.50
N ARG A 671 -26.01 -21.38 -22.72
CA ARG A 671 -26.77 -21.64 -21.50
C ARG A 671 -25.90 -22.32 -20.45
N MET A 672 -26.28 -22.25 -19.18
CA MET A 672 -25.58 -22.97 -18.11
C MET A 672 -26.53 -23.26 -16.95
N ARG A 673 -26.42 -24.46 -16.37
CA ARG A 673 -27.15 -24.82 -15.14
C ARG A 673 -26.34 -24.40 -13.93
N CYS A 674 -26.96 -23.71 -12.97
CA CYS A 674 -26.30 -23.28 -11.74
C CYS A 674 -27.30 -23.02 -10.61
N PHE A 675 -26.77 -22.68 -9.45
CA PHE A 675 -27.53 -22.24 -8.29
C PHE A 675 -27.50 -20.73 -8.17
N TYR A 676 -28.45 -20.14 -7.46
CA TYR A 676 -28.50 -18.68 -7.31
C TYR A 676 -29.02 -18.24 -5.94
N ARG A 677 -28.75 -16.96 -5.64
CA ARG A 677 -29.48 -16.15 -4.67
C ARG A 677 -29.83 -14.81 -5.30
N VAL A 678 -31.04 -14.32 -5.05
CA VAL A 678 -31.46 -12.94 -5.40
C VAL A 678 -31.55 -12.03 -4.19
N ARG A 679 -31.43 -12.60 -2.98
CA ARG A 679 -31.38 -11.89 -1.70
C ARG A 679 -30.51 -12.63 -0.69
N TYR A 680 -29.95 -11.87 0.26
CA TYR A 680 -29.18 -12.43 1.36
C TYR A 680 -30.04 -13.33 2.27
N ARG A 681 -29.50 -14.46 2.72
CA ARG A 681 -30.17 -15.53 3.50
C ARG A 681 -31.30 -16.27 2.79
N GLN A 682 -31.42 -16.11 1.47
CA GLN A 682 -32.23 -17.02 0.67
C GLN A 682 -31.54 -18.39 0.59
N ASP A 683 -32.32 -19.47 0.75
CA ASP A 683 -31.87 -20.83 0.45
C ASP A 683 -31.39 -20.92 -1.01
N LEU A 684 -30.31 -21.66 -1.27
CA LEU A 684 -29.87 -21.88 -2.65
C LEU A 684 -30.92 -22.68 -3.41
N ASP A 685 -31.20 -22.26 -4.63
CA ASP A 685 -32.12 -22.93 -5.54
C ASP A 685 -31.52 -22.98 -6.94
N GLU A 686 -32.06 -23.86 -7.79
CA GLU A 686 -31.53 -24.11 -9.13
C GLU A 686 -32.13 -23.19 -10.18
N CYS A 687 -31.31 -22.80 -11.15
CA CYS A 687 -31.71 -22.00 -12.29
C CYS A 687 -30.92 -22.35 -13.55
N THR A 688 -31.45 -21.96 -14.69
CA THR A 688 -30.74 -21.97 -15.97
C THR A 688 -30.47 -20.54 -16.40
N ILE A 689 -29.21 -20.21 -16.66
CA ILE A 689 -28.83 -18.89 -17.17
C ILE A 689 -28.60 -18.94 -18.68
N SER A 690 -28.93 -17.86 -19.38
CA SER A 690 -28.70 -17.71 -20.82
C SER A 690 -28.40 -16.24 -21.18
N LEU A 691 -27.69 -16.02 -22.28
CA LEU A 691 -27.44 -14.68 -22.80
C LEU A 691 -28.56 -14.27 -23.75
N VAL A 692 -29.17 -13.11 -23.51
CA VAL A 692 -30.28 -12.59 -24.31
C VAL A 692 -30.00 -11.17 -24.79
N SER A 693 -30.68 -10.78 -25.87
CA SER A 693 -30.63 -9.42 -26.40
C SER A 693 -31.35 -8.45 -25.46
N ASN A 694 -31.01 -7.15 -25.54
CA ASN A 694 -31.73 -6.09 -24.83
C ASN A 694 -33.24 -6.13 -25.14
N ARG A 695 -33.58 -6.29 -26.43
CA ARG A 695 -34.98 -6.37 -26.88
C ARG A 695 -35.76 -7.50 -26.19
N GLU A 696 -35.19 -8.70 -26.14
CA GLU A 696 -35.83 -9.85 -25.48
C GLU A 696 -36.02 -9.61 -23.97
N ALA A 697 -35.02 -9.01 -23.31
CA ALA A 697 -35.12 -8.65 -21.91
C ALA A 697 -36.26 -7.63 -21.66
N ARG A 698 -36.38 -6.59 -22.51
CA ARG A 698 -37.45 -5.58 -22.42
C ARG A 698 -38.85 -6.17 -22.65
N GLU A 699 -39.00 -7.03 -23.66
CA GLU A 699 -40.29 -7.67 -23.98
C GLU A 699 -40.77 -8.62 -22.86
N SER A 700 -39.83 -9.16 -22.08
CA SER A 700 -40.07 -10.14 -21.01
C SER A 700 -40.10 -9.53 -19.60
N ALA A 701 -39.75 -8.26 -19.46
CA ALA A 701 -39.75 -7.54 -18.19
C ALA A 701 -41.16 -7.35 -17.60
N SER A 702 -41.24 -7.29 -16.27
CA SER A 702 -42.46 -6.90 -15.56
C SER A 702 -42.84 -5.45 -15.88
N THR A 703 -44.14 -5.19 -16.00
CA THR A 703 -44.74 -3.88 -16.23
C THR A 703 -45.34 -3.26 -14.97
N LEU A 704 -45.27 -3.96 -13.84
CA LEU A 704 -45.69 -3.44 -12.52
C LEU A 704 -44.74 -2.37 -11.97
N HIS A 705 -43.62 -2.10 -12.65
CA HIS A 705 -42.66 -1.09 -12.27
C HIS A 705 -42.18 -0.32 -13.49
N ASP A 706 -41.69 0.91 -13.29
CA ASP A 706 -41.16 1.76 -14.37
C ASP A 706 -39.78 1.32 -14.88
N TRP A 707 -39.11 0.42 -14.19
CA TRP A 707 -37.74 0.02 -14.50
C TRP A 707 -37.70 -0.95 -15.67
N LEU A 708 -37.01 -0.54 -16.74
CA LEU A 708 -36.77 -1.37 -17.90
C LEU A 708 -35.26 -1.45 -18.17
N PRO A 709 -34.79 -2.54 -18.81
CA PRO A 709 -33.44 -2.61 -19.38
C PRO A 709 -33.11 -1.37 -20.23
N GLU A 710 -31.83 -1.01 -20.38
CA GLU A 710 -31.39 0.20 -21.11
C GLU A 710 -32.15 0.45 -22.44
N PRO A 711 -32.37 1.72 -22.84
CA PRO A 711 -33.04 2.02 -24.11
C PRO A 711 -32.30 1.40 -25.31
N LEU A 712 -33.04 0.99 -26.34
CA LEU A 712 -32.45 0.51 -27.59
C LEU A 712 -31.73 1.69 -28.27
N VAL A 713 -30.41 1.59 -28.44
CA VAL A 713 -29.61 2.56 -29.21
C VAL A 713 -29.56 2.08 -30.66
N CYS A 714 -30.19 2.84 -31.56
CA CYS A 714 -30.09 2.64 -32.99
C CYS A 714 -28.84 3.37 -33.51
N ASP A 715 -28.09 2.78 -34.44
CA ASP A 715 -27.05 3.52 -35.16
C ASP A 715 -27.67 4.55 -36.13
N GLU A 716 -26.85 5.42 -36.72
CA GLU A 716 -27.29 6.47 -37.67
C GLU A 716 -27.99 5.90 -38.92
N GLU A 717 -27.89 4.59 -39.16
CA GLU A 717 -28.52 3.86 -40.27
C GLU A 717 -29.80 3.09 -39.85
N GLY A 718 -30.18 3.15 -38.56
CA GLY A 718 -31.38 2.48 -38.03
C GLY A 718 -31.23 0.97 -37.80
N ASN A 719 -30.01 0.43 -37.83
CA ASN A 719 -29.71 -0.96 -37.52
C ASN A 719 -29.51 -1.16 -36.02
N GLU A 720 -30.33 -2.02 -35.42
CA GLU A 720 -30.13 -2.50 -34.05
C GLU A 720 -28.92 -3.44 -34.00
N HIS A 721 -27.85 -3.06 -33.31
CA HIS A 721 -26.78 -4.00 -33.00
C HIS A 721 -27.30 -5.06 -32.02
N GLN A 722 -27.65 -6.25 -32.52
CA GLN A 722 -28.11 -7.43 -31.77
C GLN A 722 -27.01 -8.06 -30.89
N LYS A 723 -26.30 -7.27 -30.08
CA LYS A 723 -25.37 -7.83 -29.11
C LYS A 723 -26.16 -8.37 -27.92
N ALA A 724 -25.91 -9.62 -27.54
CA ALA A 724 -26.46 -10.16 -26.31
C ALA A 724 -25.84 -9.39 -25.13
N SER A 725 -26.68 -8.66 -24.39
CA SER A 725 -26.25 -7.68 -23.38
C SER A 725 -26.78 -7.99 -21.98
N TYR A 726 -27.67 -8.99 -21.85
CA TYR A 726 -28.29 -9.36 -20.59
C TYR A 726 -28.11 -10.85 -20.31
N LEU A 727 -27.94 -11.15 -19.03
CA LEU A 727 -28.05 -12.49 -18.49
C LEU A 727 -29.49 -12.71 -18.03
N ARG A 728 -30.20 -13.60 -18.73
CA ARG A 728 -31.50 -14.11 -18.32
C ARG A 728 -31.29 -15.26 -17.35
N VAL A 729 -31.97 -15.25 -16.23
CA VAL A 729 -31.99 -16.34 -15.25
C VAL A 729 -33.40 -16.89 -15.22
N ASP A 730 -33.58 -18.14 -15.64
CA ASP A 730 -34.84 -18.88 -15.56
C ASP A 730 -34.79 -19.78 -14.32
N PHE A 731 -35.69 -19.53 -13.37
CA PHE A 731 -35.78 -20.27 -12.11
C PHE A 731 -36.56 -21.56 -12.27
N ASP A 732 -36.13 -22.61 -11.56
CA ASP A 732 -36.91 -23.85 -11.48
C ASP A 732 -38.15 -23.70 -10.60
N ASN A 733 -38.03 -22.93 -9.52
CA ASN A 733 -39.15 -22.59 -8.65
C ASN A 733 -39.47 -21.08 -8.74
N PRO A 734 -40.76 -20.70 -8.70
CA PRO A 734 -41.17 -19.30 -8.82
C PRO A 734 -40.60 -18.45 -7.69
N GLN A 735 -39.97 -17.33 -8.03
CA GLN A 735 -39.29 -16.48 -7.06
C GLN A 735 -40.15 -15.32 -6.59
N ARG A 736 -40.29 -15.21 -5.27
CA ARG A 736 -41.07 -14.16 -4.62
C ARG A 736 -40.27 -12.87 -4.53
N GLY A 737 -40.82 -11.80 -5.11
CA GLY A 737 -40.46 -10.40 -4.93
C GLY A 737 -39.09 -10.04 -5.48
N VAL A 738 -38.68 -10.56 -6.63
CA VAL A 738 -37.43 -10.18 -7.29
C VAL A 738 -37.35 -8.65 -7.39
N THR A 739 -36.32 -8.05 -6.78
CA THR A 739 -36.22 -6.60 -6.62
C THR A 739 -35.04 -6.07 -7.44
N PRO A 740 -35.24 -5.07 -8.30
CA PRO A 740 -34.14 -4.40 -8.99
C PRO A 740 -33.14 -3.73 -8.05
N GLU A 741 -31.87 -3.67 -8.47
CA GLU A 741 -30.70 -3.22 -7.69
C GLU A 741 -30.34 -4.05 -6.44
N GLN A 742 -31.13 -5.08 -6.10
CA GLN A 742 -30.60 -6.20 -5.31
C GLN A 742 -29.64 -7.03 -6.19
N ALA A 743 -28.80 -7.85 -5.57
CA ALA A 743 -27.83 -8.63 -6.31
C ALA A 743 -28.35 -10.02 -6.70
N LEU A 744 -28.16 -10.36 -7.96
CA LEU A 744 -28.11 -11.74 -8.42
C LEU A 744 -26.71 -12.27 -8.10
N VAL A 745 -26.64 -13.39 -7.40
CA VAL A 745 -25.38 -14.12 -7.15
C VAL A 745 -25.54 -15.55 -7.63
N LEU A 746 -24.58 -16.03 -8.42
CA LEU A 746 -24.61 -17.36 -9.01
C LEU A 746 -23.56 -18.26 -8.36
N TYR A 747 -23.94 -19.51 -8.14
CA TYR A 747 -23.13 -20.53 -7.46
C TYR A 747 -23.12 -21.84 -8.24
N ARG A 748 -22.08 -22.64 -8.00
CA ARG A 748 -22.05 -24.07 -8.33
C ARG A 748 -22.55 -24.87 -7.12
N GLY A 749 -23.00 -26.11 -7.36
CA GLY A 749 -23.60 -26.94 -6.30
C GLY A 749 -22.70 -27.30 -5.13
N ASP A 750 -21.39 -27.07 -5.24
CA ASP A 750 -20.40 -27.22 -4.16
C ASP A 750 -20.13 -25.91 -3.39
N GLY A 751 -20.88 -24.84 -3.68
CA GLY A 751 -20.75 -23.55 -3.01
C GLY A 751 -19.76 -22.58 -3.66
N LEU A 752 -19.11 -22.93 -4.77
CA LEU A 752 -18.27 -21.99 -5.53
C LEU A 752 -19.14 -20.84 -6.09
N CYS A 753 -18.77 -19.60 -5.83
CA CYS A 753 -19.43 -18.41 -6.35
C CYS A 753 -18.88 -18.08 -7.74
N TYR A 754 -19.73 -18.16 -8.77
CA TYR A 754 -19.38 -17.72 -10.12
C TYR A 754 -19.23 -16.20 -10.22
N GLY A 755 -19.95 -15.47 -9.37
CA GLY A 755 -20.00 -14.02 -9.41
C GLY A 755 -21.37 -13.45 -9.12
N GLY A 756 -21.52 -12.14 -9.31
CA GLY A 756 -22.80 -11.47 -9.13
C GLY A 756 -22.88 -10.09 -9.78
N GLY A 757 -24.10 -9.58 -9.87
CA GLY A 757 -24.40 -8.29 -10.46
C GLY A 757 -25.77 -7.76 -10.05
N PRO A 758 -26.05 -6.47 -10.28
CA PRO A 758 -27.34 -5.90 -9.97
C PRO A 758 -28.43 -6.53 -10.84
N ILE A 759 -29.56 -6.83 -10.22
CA ILE A 759 -30.77 -7.23 -10.94
C ILE A 759 -31.27 -5.99 -11.65
N ALA A 760 -31.26 -6.02 -12.98
CA ALA A 760 -31.77 -4.92 -13.80
C ALA A 760 -33.29 -4.87 -13.73
N VAL A 761 -33.95 -6.03 -13.91
CA VAL A 761 -35.42 -6.12 -13.85
C VAL A 761 -35.88 -7.56 -13.57
N ALA A 762 -37.04 -7.69 -12.91
CA ALA A 762 -37.75 -8.96 -12.82
C ALA A 762 -38.47 -9.29 -14.14
N GLY A 763 -38.59 -10.57 -14.48
CA GLY A 763 -39.47 -11.00 -15.56
C GLY A 763 -40.95 -10.83 -15.19
N LYS A 764 -41.83 -10.87 -16.20
CA LYS A 764 -43.29 -10.82 -16.01
C LYS A 764 -43.75 -11.74 -14.89
N THR A 765 -44.56 -11.20 -14.00
CA THR A 765 -45.11 -11.90 -12.86
C THR A 765 -46.16 -12.92 -13.30
N TYR A 766 -46.49 -13.86 -12.42
CA TYR A 766 -47.57 -14.84 -12.69
C TYR A 766 -48.91 -14.15 -12.94
N PHE A 767 -49.15 -13.01 -12.29
CA PHE A 767 -50.32 -12.18 -12.53
C PHE A 767 -50.37 -11.64 -13.96
N GLU A 768 -49.29 -11.03 -14.44
CA GLU A 768 -49.20 -10.50 -15.81
C GLU A 768 -49.31 -11.61 -16.87
N GLN A 769 -48.77 -12.79 -16.57
CA GLN A 769 -48.86 -13.97 -17.44
C GLN A 769 -50.21 -14.69 -17.36
N LYS A 770 -51.10 -14.31 -16.43
CA LYS A 770 -52.33 -15.04 -16.09
C LYS A 770 -52.07 -16.52 -15.77
N LYS A 771 -50.92 -16.79 -15.17
CA LYS A 771 -50.46 -18.13 -14.79
C LYS A 771 -50.90 -18.46 -13.35
N PRO A 772 -51.51 -19.62 -13.09
CA PRO A 772 -51.86 -20.00 -11.72
C PRO A 772 -50.60 -20.31 -10.90
N LEU A 773 -50.57 -19.86 -9.64
CA LEU A 773 -49.51 -20.22 -8.68
C LEU A 773 -49.83 -21.56 -8.02
N ALA A 774 -48.90 -22.51 -8.02
CA ALA A 774 -49.16 -23.83 -7.42
C ALA A 774 -49.33 -23.73 -5.89
N ASN A 775 -50.19 -24.59 -5.32
CA ASN A 775 -50.54 -24.57 -3.89
C ASN A 775 -49.36 -24.88 -2.95
N ASN A 776 -48.28 -25.46 -3.45
CA ASN A 776 -47.07 -25.82 -2.73
C ASN A 776 -45.84 -24.95 -3.07
N VAL A 777 -46.01 -23.80 -3.75
CA VAL A 777 -44.87 -22.92 -4.05
C VAL A 777 -44.14 -22.53 -2.77
N HIS A 778 -42.83 -22.72 -2.78
CA HIS A 778 -41.94 -22.45 -1.67
C HIS A 778 -41.94 -20.94 -1.35
N ASP A 779 -42.40 -20.57 -0.15
CA ASP A 779 -42.32 -19.21 0.36
C ASP A 779 -41.13 -19.12 1.33
N TRP A 780 -40.03 -18.54 0.86
CA TRP A 780 -38.78 -18.40 1.63
C TRP A 780 -38.93 -17.51 2.88
N HIS A 781 -40.06 -16.82 3.05
CA HIS A 781 -40.35 -16.00 4.23
C HIS A 781 -40.47 -16.81 5.54
N ARG A 782 -40.43 -18.16 5.49
CA ARG A 782 -40.48 -19.03 6.67
C ARG A 782 -39.18 -19.11 7.49
N GLN A 783 -38.08 -18.48 7.08
CA GLN A 783 -36.79 -18.53 7.80
C GLN A 783 -36.28 -17.19 8.37
N GLY A 784 -37.18 -16.22 8.64
CA GLY A 784 -36.84 -14.94 9.27
C GLY A 784 -37.76 -14.58 10.43
#